data_AF-A0AAV2AMK6-F1
#
_entry.id   AF-A0AAV2AMK6-F1
#
_cell.length_a   1.000
_cell.length_b   1.000
_cell.length_c   1.000
_cell.angle_alpha   90.00
_cell.angle_beta   90.00
_cell.angle_gamma   90.00
#
_symmetry.space_group_name_H-M   'P 1'
#
loop_
_entity.id
_entity.type
_entity.pdbx_description
1 polymer ?
#
loop_
_entity_poly.entity_id
_entity_poly.type
_entity_poly.pdbx_seq_one_letter_code
_entity_poly.pdbx_strand_id
1 'polypeptide(L)'
;MFRFRLGTSVFQFRKHSISLSILRGTVLLGILYLLYRTMYSKFPDGTNTVKRTEINKGELSLLEKRLENLERELQRNREMLSQVKDTVRNVIKVEPNPQFSLLGPVQQKANRSLVNLSVFDCQLCLESSATSDENTLDIYENIEFENKDGGVWKQGWNIEYDPRQWNEQKKLKVFVVPHSHNDPGWIKTFEKYFKDQTQHILNNMVLKMKDDKKRKFIWAEISFLALWWEKVDMNTQLAVKKLLTDGQLEIVTGGWVMNDEATSHYFAMIEQMIEGHQWLEHNLDYKPKNGWAIDPFGLSPTMAYLLRRMGLDNMVIQRVHYSMKKYLAMNKGLEFLWRQPWDQNHTMDILCHTMPFYSYDIPHTCGPDPKVCCQFDFKRLPGNKVNCPWRIPPVPITQENVADRAWMLLDQYRKKSQLFRTDVVMIQLGDDFRYDKAHEWDQQFNNYQKLFDYINGRDDWYAEVQFGTLEDYFSSLRKTTGVDYRNMPANFPSLIGDFFTYADRDDHYWSGYYTSRPFYKNMDRALEAHLRGAEMLFSLMMAKIDKQVMTSVLPYISVLMGDLVISRRTLGLFQHHDAITGTAKDHVVVDYASKIFATLQKLRNIIGQCAVYLLSPNFLDVLDEQIALLQTDEYRPHNALPQKIAIKFSHERKDRYIVLFNSLGHSRSELIKIVVTSSSVIVKDSSENIVPCQINPVFKKRKIMEGEYELLFYAELPAVSLVTYSIHVVGTEHSISHRAVLKFMNAEAIPSNQDFLMVHLDPQDQFSIKSDYFTAYFSGSNGLLKKITSANLGAELDVQIKFLKYGTKTKGKDKSGAYLFLPDTDAKEVEYNKPEIVVVEGPLMSEVIVMLKEVEHHVSLKNSPGFDGAGIEIYNLINIASETNKELVMRFITNVTNDKQEFFTDLNGLQMIKRRYLKKLPIQANVYPVTTMAYFEDNTTRFTFLTSHSVGATSLQPGWFEVFLDRRLNQDDNRGLQQGITDNKDTPAYFRILLEQRSSEFKNLPFKEVSRYPTLLAHQASLSLLHPIFVLMRLDKDAEPNIILRNSDAPLKSSFTPVGVELPCDVHILNLRTLSTTSGTLYLPSNSSALFLHRLGFDCNFKSWGHCSMQNGTVSVANMFPNLFGNTVEEVSLSLMYTGNKFSRDAHIQLPAMEIVTLKLSQR
;
A
#
# COMPACT_ATOMS: atom_id res chain seq x y z
N MET A 1 -14.50 -21.83 -42.89
CA MET A 1 -15.49 -22.40 -43.84
C MET A 1 -16.87 -21.86 -43.46
N PHE A 2 -17.73 -21.55 -44.43
CA PHE A 2 -18.98 -20.79 -44.24
C PHE A 2 -20.11 -21.58 -43.56
N ARG A 3 -21.00 -20.87 -42.84
CA ARG A 3 -22.45 -20.89 -43.14
C ARG A 3 -23.20 -19.69 -42.54
N PHE A 4 -23.60 -18.77 -43.40
CA PHE A 4 -24.74 -17.88 -43.17
C PHE A 4 -26.04 -18.61 -43.51
N ARG A 5 -27.17 -18.18 -42.93
CA ARG A 5 -28.46 -18.25 -43.60
C ARG A 5 -29.18 -16.91 -43.44
N LEU A 6 -29.32 -16.20 -44.57
CA LEU A 6 -30.05 -14.94 -44.69
C LEU A 6 -31.51 -15.22 -45.05
N GLY A 7 -32.40 -14.33 -44.60
CA GLY A 7 -33.77 -14.19 -45.09
C GLY A 7 -34.11 -12.70 -45.24
N THR A 8 -34.06 -12.21 -46.48
CA THR A 8 -34.62 -10.90 -46.92
C THR A 8 -36.15 -10.96 -46.89
N SER A 9 -36.97 -9.90 -46.85
CA SER A 9 -36.98 -8.54 -47.46
C SER A 9 -38.10 -7.70 -46.76
N VAL A 10 -37.96 -6.40 -46.45
CA VAL A 10 -38.31 -5.21 -47.30
C VAL A 10 -39.79 -5.25 -47.79
N PHE A 11 -40.72 -4.30 -47.50
CA PHE A 11 -40.60 -2.93 -46.91
C PHE A 11 -41.87 -2.38 -46.14
N GLN A 12 -42.19 -1.08 -46.29
CA GLN A 12 -43.21 -0.20 -45.65
C GLN A 12 -44.69 -0.45 -46.12
N PHE A 13 -45.79 0.05 -45.52
CA PHE A 13 -46.07 1.35 -44.82
C PHE A 13 -47.27 1.30 -43.82
N ARG A 14 -47.25 2.17 -42.78
CA ARG A 14 -48.32 2.63 -41.82
C ARG A 14 -49.72 1.94 -41.84
N LYS A 15 -50.28 1.55 -40.68
CA LYS A 15 -51.05 2.41 -39.73
C LYS A 15 -51.47 1.67 -38.43
N HIS A 16 -51.99 2.42 -37.45
CA HIS A 16 -52.68 1.99 -36.19
C HIS A 16 -51.83 1.54 -34.98
N SER A 17 -51.41 2.56 -34.22
CA SER A 17 -51.40 2.48 -32.75
C SER A 17 -52.83 2.34 -32.22
N ILE A 18 -53.04 1.49 -31.19
CA ILE A 18 -54.05 1.60 -30.09
C ILE A 18 -54.05 0.34 -29.20
N SER A 19 -53.68 -0.85 -29.71
CA SER A 19 -53.95 -2.13 -29.04
C SER A 19 -52.92 -2.63 -28.00
N LEU A 20 -51.77 -1.97 -27.80
CA LEU A 20 -50.74 -2.44 -26.83
C LEU A 20 -50.83 -1.79 -25.43
N SER A 21 -51.56 -0.68 -25.28
CA SER A 21 -51.68 0.04 -24.01
C SER A 21 -52.58 -0.70 -23.00
N ILE A 22 -53.64 -1.33 -23.52
CA ILE A 22 -54.69 -1.98 -22.72
C ILE A 22 -54.18 -3.26 -22.04
N LEU A 23 -53.29 -4.00 -22.71
CA LEU A 23 -52.70 -5.24 -22.16
C LEU A 23 -51.64 -4.98 -21.08
N ARG A 24 -51.01 -3.79 -21.06
CA ARG A 24 -50.07 -3.40 -19.99
C ARG A 24 -50.79 -2.86 -18.75
N GLY A 25 -51.92 -2.17 -18.93
CA GLY A 25 -52.72 -1.66 -17.80
C GLY A 25 -53.35 -2.77 -16.95
N THR A 26 -53.87 -3.84 -17.57
CA THR A 26 -54.51 -4.96 -16.87
C THR A 26 -53.53 -5.78 -16.03
N VAL A 27 -52.28 -5.98 -16.49
CA VAL A 27 -51.24 -6.66 -15.70
C VAL A 27 -50.79 -5.82 -14.51
N LEU A 28 -50.66 -4.49 -14.68
CA LEU A 28 -50.28 -3.59 -13.59
C LEU A 28 -51.36 -3.53 -12.48
N LEU A 29 -52.64 -3.50 -12.87
CA LEU A 29 -53.77 -3.53 -11.94
C LEU A 29 -53.87 -4.86 -11.18
N GLY A 30 -53.56 -5.99 -11.83
CA GLY A 30 -53.50 -7.30 -11.16
C GLY A 30 -52.41 -7.37 -10.08
N ILE A 31 -51.24 -6.78 -10.34
CA ILE A 31 -50.12 -6.72 -9.38
C ILE A 31 -50.46 -5.78 -8.21
N LEU A 32 -51.06 -4.62 -8.48
CA LEU A 32 -51.54 -3.70 -7.44
C LEU A 32 -52.64 -4.32 -6.57
N TYR A 33 -53.54 -5.11 -7.15
CA TYR A 33 -54.58 -5.84 -6.40
C TYR A 33 -53.99 -6.92 -5.47
N LEU A 34 -52.95 -7.63 -5.92
CA LEU A 34 -52.23 -8.61 -5.08
C LEU A 34 -51.42 -7.96 -3.94
N LEU A 35 -50.82 -6.80 -4.18
CA LEU A 35 -50.14 -6.00 -3.15
C LEU A 35 -51.15 -5.42 -2.13
N TYR A 36 -52.28 -4.90 -2.60
CA TYR A 36 -53.38 -4.46 -1.73
C TYR A 36 -53.90 -5.60 -0.84
N ARG A 37 -54.09 -6.80 -1.41
CA ARG A 37 -54.59 -7.98 -0.68
C ARG A 37 -53.59 -8.57 0.31
N THR A 38 -52.29 -8.27 0.17
CA THR A 38 -51.25 -8.75 1.11
C THR A 38 -50.91 -7.74 2.21
N MET A 39 -51.17 -6.44 2.02
CA MET A 39 -51.08 -5.46 3.11
C MET A 39 -52.26 -5.51 4.10
N TYR A 40 -53.44 -5.96 3.68
CA TYR A 40 -54.67 -5.91 4.49
C TYR A 40 -54.99 -7.18 5.30
N SER A 41 -54.08 -8.14 5.42
CA SER A 41 -54.31 -9.42 6.11
C SER A 41 -53.56 -9.60 7.45
N LYS A 42 -53.35 -8.51 8.21
CA LYS A 42 -52.90 -8.59 9.61
C LYS A 42 -53.61 -7.57 10.53
N PHE A 43 -54.37 -8.11 11.47
CA PHE A 43 -54.96 -7.48 12.68
C PHE A 43 -56.23 -6.63 12.48
N PRO A 44 -57.17 -6.62 13.46
CA PRO A 44 -58.55 -7.05 13.17
C PRO A 44 -59.63 -5.97 13.31
N ASP A 45 -60.82 -6.30 12.79
CA ASP A 45 -62.05 -5.51 12.92
C ASP A 45 -62.49 -5.26 14.37
N GLY A 46 -62.84 -4.00 14.63
CA GLY A 46 -63.79 -3.59 15.68
C GLY A 46 -64.96 -2.86 15.02
N THR A 47 -66.11 -3.52 14.95
CA THR A 47 -67.30 -3.08 14.19
C THR A 47 -67.88 -1.74 14.66
N ASN A 48 -68.28 -0.85 13.74
CA ASN A 48 -69.71 -0.58 13.48
C ASN A 48 -69.99 0.41 12.33
N THR A 49 -71.24 0.41 11.88
CA THR A 49 -71.74 0.97 10.62
C THR A 49 -72.03 2.48 10.64
N VAL A 50 -71.77 3.16 9.51
CA VAL A 50 -72.09 4.57 9.28
C VAL A 50 -73.35 4.68 8.41
N LYS A 51 -74.37 5.42 8.90
CA LYS A 51 -75.41 6.02 8.03
C LYS A 51 -74.98 7.44 7.66
N ARG A 52 -75.25 7.83 6.41
CA ARG A 52 -74.96 9.16 5.87
C ARG A 52 -76.22 10.03 5.94
N THR A 53 -76.13 11.22 6.50
CA THR A 53 -77.17 12.26 6.45
C THR A 53 -76.54 13.61 6.12
N GLU A 54 -77.28 14.44 5.39
CA GLU A 54 -76.79 15.70 4.80
C GLU A 54 -76.65 16.81 5.85
N ILE A 55 -75.62 17.66 5.67
CA ILE A 55 -75.33 18.78 6.57
C ILE A 55 -76.24 19.97 6.27
N ASN A 56 -76.85 20.50 7.32
CA ASN A 56 -77.89 21.52 7.25
C ASN A 56 -77.29 22.94 7.33
N LYS A 57 -77.93 23.93 6.69
CA LYS A 57 -77.38 25.30 6.53
C LYS A 57 -77.03 26.04 7.83
N GLY A 58 -77.51 25.58 8.99
CA GLY A 58 -77.15 26.13 10.30
C GLY A 58 -75.71 25.87 10.74
N GLU A 59 -75.11 24.75 10.34
CA GLU A 59 -73.75 24.37 10.79
C GLU A 59 -72.66 25.25 10.17
N LEU A 60 -72.88 25.76 8.94
CA LEU A 60 -71.96 26.68 8.26
C LEU A 60 -71.79 28.00 9.02
N SER A 61 -72.87 28.59 9.52
CA SER A 61 -72.81 29.84 10.30
C SER A 61 -72.10 29.68 11.65
N LEU A 62 -72.15 28.48 12.24
CA LEU A 62 -71.40 28.14 13.46
C LEU A 62 -69.90 27.97 13.17
N LEU A 63 -69.57 27.48 11.97
CA LEU A 63 -68.21 27.35 11.47
C LEU A 63 -67.56 28.72 11.16
N GLU A 64 -68.28 29.62 10.47
CA GLU A 64 -67.83 31.00 10.24
C GLU A 64 -67.57 31.73 11.56
N LYS A 65 -68.48 31.61 12.53
CA LYS A 65 -68.35 32.24 13.85
C LYS A 65 -67.20 31.66 14.69
N ARG A 66 -66.82 30.40 14.45
CA ARG A 66 -65.59 29.80 15.01
C ARG A 66 -64.33 30.29 14.29
N LEU A 67 -64.39 30.51 12.98
CA LEU A 67 -63.28 31.03 12.19
C LEU A 67 -62.92 32.47 12.63
N GLU A 68 -63.90 33.37 12.78
CA GLU A 68 -63.67 34.73 13.28
C GLU A 68 -63.07 34.77 14.69
N ASN A 69 -63.43 33.82 15.56
CA ASN A 69 -62.85 33.71 16.90
C ASN A 69 -61.40 33.23 16.83
N LEU A 70 -61.11 32.23 15.99
CA LEU A 70 -59.75 31.74 15.74
C LEU A 70 -58.85 32.84 15.16
N GLU A 71 -59.34 33.65 14.21
CA GLU A 71 -58.58 34.79 13.67
C GLU A 71 -58.29 35.85 14.75
N ARG A 72 -59.26 36.14 15.63
CA ARG A 72 -59.04 37.05 16.78
C ARG A 72 -58.04 36.51 17.81
N GLU A 73 -58.04 35.21 18.07
CA GLU A 73 -57.02 34.57 18.93
C GLU A 73 -55.64 34.57 18.27
N LEU A 74 -55.57 34.37 16.94
CA LEU A 74 -54.31 34.38 16.18
C LEU A 74 -53.72 35.79 16.08
N GLN A 75 -54.57 36.83 15.99
CA GLN A 75 -54.18 38.23 16.11
C GLN A 75 -53.59 38.53 17.50
N ARG A 76 -54.26 38.12 18.59
CA ARG A 76 -53.76 38.26 19.97
C ARG A 76 -52.45 37.51 20.20
N ASN A 77 -52.29 36.31 19.63
CA ASN A 77 -51.04 35.57 19.74
C ASN A 77 -49.89 36.25 18.98
N ARG A 78 -50.15 36.96 17.87
CA ARG A 78 -49.15 37.80 17.20
C ARG A 78 -48.75 39.03 18.04
N GLU A 79 -49.71 39.66 18.71
CA GLU A 79 -49.44 40.79 19.63
C GLU A 79 -48.63 40.34 20.86
N MET A 80 -48.98 39.20 21.48
CA MET A 80 -48.16 38.59 22.54
C MET A 80 -46.77 38.20 22.05
N LEU A 81 -46.62 37.63 20.86
CA LEU A 81 -45.31 37.33 20.28
C LEU A 81 -44.46 38.59 20.05
N SER A 82 -45.08 39.72 19.72
CA SER A 82 -44.37 41.01 19.65
C SER A 82 -43.83 41.43 21.02
N GLN A 83 -44.69 41.39 22.06
CA GLN A 83 -44.29 41.75 23.43
C GLN A 83 -43.22 40.81 23.99
N VAL A 84 -43.30 39.49 23.72
CA VAL A 84 -42.26 38.52 24.06
C VAL A 84 -40.95 38.83 23.33
N LYS A 85 -41.01 39.20 22.04
CA LYS A 85 -39.80 39.54 21.25
C LYS A 85 -39.08 40.78 21.78
N ASP A 86 -39.81 41.79 22.23
CA ASP A 86 -39.23 42.98 22.85
C ASP A 86 -38.76 42.73 24.29
N THR A 87 -39.41 41.81 25.02
CA THR A 87 -38.93 41.34 26.33
C THR A 87 -37.62 40.56 26.19
N VAL A 88 -37.53 39.65 25.22
CA VAL A 88 -36.31 38.87 24.92
C VAL A 88 -35.15 39.78 24.51
N ARG A 89 -35.39 40.84 23.74
CA ARG A 89 -34.35 41.84 23.42
C ARG A 89 -33.75 42.53 24.65
N ASN A 90 -34.55 42.74 25.69
CA ASN A 90 -34.07 43.33 26.94
C ASN A 90 -33.37 42.31 27.87
N VAL A 91 -33.58 41.01 27.66
CA VAL A 91 -32.92 39.91 28.40
C VAL A 91 -31.56 39.52 27.80
N ILE A 92 -31.26 39.88 26.54
CA ILE A 92 -29.98 39.57 25.87
C ILE A 92 -28.76 40.37 26.45
N LYS A 93 -28.98 41.28 27.41
CA LYS A 93 -27.91 41.96 28.17
C LYS A 93 -27.69 41.35 29.56
N VAL A 94 -27.51 40.04 29.64
CA VAL A 94 -27.14 39.33 30.88
C VAL A 94 -25.77 38.67 30.69
N GLU A 95 -24.83 39.04 31.55
CA GLU A 95 -23.49 38.44 31.61
C GLU A 95 -23.56 36.96 32.05
N PRO A 96 -22.59 36.10 31.70
CA PRO A 96 -22.63 34.68 32.03
C PRO A 96 -22.70 34.42 33.53
N ASN A 97 -23.66 33.58 33.94
CA ASN A 97 -23.90 33.24 35.35
C ASN A 97 -22.73 32.40 35.94
N PRO A 98 -22.17 32.69 37.14
CA PRO A 98 -20.83 32.20 37.52
C PRO A 98 -20.70 30.72 37.94
N GLN A 99 -21.71 29.87 37.72
CA GLN A 99 -21.72 28.49 38.24
C GLN A 99 -20.99 27.46 37.37
N PHE A 100 -20.49 27.84 36.19
CA PHE A 100 -19.41 27.11 35.52
C PHE A 100 -18.08 27.80 35.83
N SER A 101 -17.62 27.64 37.07
CA SER A 101 -16.33 28.20 37.50
C SER A 101 -15.20 27.48 36.77
N LEU A 102 -14.63 28.17 35.79
CA LEU A 102 -13.42 27.80 35.07
C LEU A 102 -12.32 27.39 36.07
N LEU A 103 -12.05 26.08 36.15
CA LEU A 103 -10.68 25.64 36.29
C LEU A 103 -9.97 26.14 35.03
N GLY A 104 -9.22 27.23 35.16
CA GLY A 104 -8.44 27.78 34.06
C GLY A 104 -7.56 26.69 33.47
N PRO A 105 -7.36 26.65 32.13
CA PRO A 105 -6.66 25.56 31.50
C PRO A 105 -5.26 25.44 32.09
N VAL A 106 -5.01 24.34 32.81
CA VAL A 106 -3.65 23.84 33.04
C VAL A 106 -3.17 23.20 31.74
N GLN A 107 -3.20 23.99 30.67
CA GLN A 107 -2.36 23.76 29.51
C GLN A 107 -0.94 24.06 29.97
N GLN A 108 -0.21 23.01 30.34
CA GLN A 108 1.21 23.03 30.02
C GLN A 108 1.30 23.23 28.51
N LYS A 109 1.70 24.43 28.08
CA LYS A 109 2.10 24.66 26.69
C LYS A 109 3.36 23.86 26.44
N ALA A 110 3.17 22.61 26.02
CA ALA A 110 4.22 21.73 25.56
C ALA A 110 4.83 22.34 24.29
N ASN A 111 5.81 23.21 24.47
CA ASN A 111 6.44 23.94 23.37
C ASN A 111 7.24 22.96 22.51
N ARG A 112 6.91 22.88 21.22
CA ARG A 112 7.71 22.13 20.25
C ARG A 112 9.14 22.68 20.21
N SER A 113 10.11 21.79 20.39
CA SER A 113 11.53 22.12 20.29
C SER A 113 12.00 22.01 18.84
N LEU A 114 12.80 22.98 18.37
CA LEU A 114 13.49 22.87 17.09
C LEU A 114 14.62 21.85 17.20
N VAL A 115 14.79 21.02 16.16
CA VAL A 115 15.97 20.14 16.07
C VAL A 115 17.18 20.99 15.74
N ASN A 116 18.24 20.87 16.54
CA ASN A 116 19.51 21.56 16.28
C ASN A 116 20.28 20.80 15.18
N LEU A 117 20.33 21.38 13.99
CA LEU A 117 21.01 20.81 12.82
C LEU A 117 22.37 21.47 12.62
N SER A 118 23.43 20.69 12.47
CA SER A 118 24.74 21.18 12.06
C SER A 118 24.90 21.13 10.54
N VAL A 119 25.86 21.89 9.99
CA VAL A 119 26.19 21.86 8.55
C VAL A 119 26.59 20.45 8.08
N PHE A 120 27.20 19.65 8.94
CA PHE A 120 27.61 18.27 8.62
C PHE A 120 26.42 17.32 8.47
N ASP A 121 25.36 17.50 9.27
CA ASP A 121 24.13 16.70 9.16
C ASP A 121 23.42 16.92 7.81
N CYS A 122 23.70 18.06 7.16
CA CYS A 122 23.08 18.49 5.91
C CYS A 122 23.84 18.09 4.65
N GLN A 123 24.97 17.38 4.76
CA GLN A 123 25.87 17.11 3.64
C GLN A 123 25.15 16.45 2.44
N LEU A 124 24.34 15.40 2.68
CA LEU A 124 23.61 14.71 1.61
C LEU A 124 22.66 15.64 0.84
N CYS A 125 22.02 16.60 1.52
CA CYS A 125 21.12 17.55 0.88
C CYS A 125 21.87 18.60 0.03
N LEU A 126 23.14 18.86 0.34
CA LEU A 126 24.00 19.76 -0.41
C LEU A 126 24.69 19.07 -1.61
N GLU A 127 24.71 17.74 -1.63
CA GLU A 127 25.27 16.96 -2.73
C GLU A 127 24.33 16.90 -3.95
N SER A 128 24.90 17.06 -5.13
CA SER A 128 24.20 16.86 -6.40
C SER A 128 23.76 15.41 -6.58
N SER A 129 22.93 15.11 -7.59
CA SER A 129 22.71 13.70 -7.95
C SER A 129 24.03 13.03 -8.30
N ALA A 130 24.13 11.73 -7.99
CA ALA A 130 25.14 10.88 -8.61
C ALA A 130 25.07 11.05 -10.13
N THR A 131 26.21 11.11 -10.80
CA THR A 131 26.28 11.25 -12.26
C THR A 131 25.84 9.96 -12.94
N SER A 132 25.13 10.06 -14.06
CA SER A 132 24.80 8.93 -14.94
C SER A 132 24.92 9.34 -16.41
N ASP A 133 25.06 8.34 -17.29
CA ASP A 133 25.05 8.56 -18.74
C ASP A 133 23.62 8.89 -19.24
N GLU A 134 22.62 8.30 -18.59
CA GLU A 134 21.20 8.41 -18.92
C GLU A 134 20.37 8.76 -17.69
N ASN A 135 19.29 9.53 -17.87
CA ASN A 135 18.29 9.83 -16.85
C ASN A 135 16.87 9.64 -17.42
N THR A 136 16.00 8.87 -16.76
CA THR A 136 14.70 8.52 -17.36
C THR A 136 13.77 9.72 -17.51
N LEU A 137 13.86 10.74 -16.65
CA LEU A 137 13.09 11.98 -16.79
C LEU A 137 13.58 12.79 -18.01
N ASP A 138 14.88 12.93 -18.20
CA ASP A 138 15.45 13.66 -19.35
C ASP A 138 15.14 12.94 -20.67
N ILE A 139 15.19 11.60 -20.69
CA ILE A 139 14.74 10.81 -21.85
C ILE A 139 13.24 11.06 -22.10
N TYR A 140 12.40 10.98 -21.06
CA TYR A 140 10.96 11.25 -21.17
C TYR A 140 10.67 12.68 -21.66
N GLU A 141 11.50 13.67 -21.32
CA GLU A 141 11.36 15.04 -21.83
C GLU A 141 11.74 15.16 -23.31
N ASN A 142 12.74 14.39 -23.77
CA ASN A 142 13.26 14.45 -25.13
C ASN A 142 12.51 13.57 -26.16
N ILE A 143 11.98 12.39 -25.78
CA ILE A 143 11.32 11.49 -26.76
C ILE A 143 9.90 11.94 -27.12
N GLU A 144 9.49 11.75 -28.38
CA GLU A 144 8.17 12.20 -28.88
C GLU A 144 6.99 11.28 -28.50
N PHE A 145 7.26 10.06 -28.02
CA PHE A 145 6.26 9.01 -27.71
C PHE A 145 5.36 8.57 -28.89
N GLU A 146 5.81 8.72 -30.13
CA GLU A 146 5.06 8.27 -31.31
C GLU A 146 4.92 6.74 -31.41
N ASN A 147 3.69 6.23 -31.42
CA ASN A 147 3.39 4.82 -31.73
C ASN A 147 3.27 4.55 -33.24
N LYS A 148 4.30 4.88 -34.02
CA LYS A 148 4.39 4.56 -35.47
C LYS A 148 4.55 3.05 -35.68
N ASP A 149 3.81 2.47 -36.61
CA ASP A 149 3.89 1.03 -36.96
C ASP A 149 5.28 0.66 -37.51
N GLY A 150 6.07 -0.04 -36.69
CA GLY A 150 7.43 -0.51 -37.02
C GLY A 150 7.51 -1.73 -37.94
N GLY A 151 6.38 -2.20 -38.48
CA GLY A 151 6.32 -3.36 -39.37
C GLY A 151 5.98 -4.66 -38.62
N VAL A 152 6.86 -5.66 -38.68
CA VAL A 152 6.66 -6.93 -37.94
C VAL A 152 6.84 -6.73 -36.43
N TRP A 153 7.85 -5.96 -36.03
CA TRP A 153 7.98 -5.43 -34.68
C TRP A 153 7.18 -4.11 -34.59
N LYS A 154 5.90 -4.25 -34.25
CA LYS A 154 4.91 -3.16 -34.30
C LYS A 154 5.33 -1.84 -33.64
N GLN A 155 6.12 -1.90 -32.57
CA GLN A 155 6.52 -0.75 -31.76
C GLN A 155 7.97 -0.30 -31.95
N GLY A 156 8.72 -0.95 -32.86
CA GLY A 156 10.13 -0.63 -33.13
C GLY A 156 10.35 -0.22 -34.58
N TRP A 157 11.15 -1.01 -35.30
CA TRP A 157 11.50 -0.83 -36.71
C TRP A 157 11.90 -2.18 -37.35
N ASN A 158 12.12 -2.21 -38.66
CA ASN A 158 12.68 -3.36 -39.34
C ASN A 158 14.19 -3.49 -39.01
N ILE A 159 14.55 -4.52 -38.24
CA ILE A 159 15.96 -4.73 -37.85
C ILE A 159 16.73 -5.43 -38.96
N GLU A 160 17.86 -4.84 -39.34
CA GLU A 160 18.82 -5.36 -40.31
C GLU A 160 20.19 -5.58 -39.63
N TYR A 161 21.03 -6.45 -40.19
CA TYR A 161 22.35 -6.80 -39.65
C TYR A 161 23.32 -7.11 -40.81
N ASP A 162 24.61 -6.79 -40.66
CA ASP A 162 25.64 -7.28 -41.58
C ASP A 162 25.94 -8.76 -41.26
N PRO A 163 25.74 -9.72 -42.19
CA PRO A 163 26.05 -11.12 -41.94
C PRO A 163 27.52 -11.41 -41.63
N ARG A 164 28.44 -10.50 -42.02
CA ARG A 164 29.90 -10.64 -41.85
C ARG A 164 30.41 -10.18 -40.49
N GLN A 165 29.53 -9.65 -39.63
CA GLN A 165 29.94 -9.21 -38.29
C GLN A 165 30.34 -10.37 -37.36
N TRP A 166 29.92 -11.59 -37.71
CA TRP A 166 30.34 -12.84 -37.06
C TRP A 166 31.30 -13.62 -37.96
N ASN A 167 32.28 -14.26 -37.34
CA ASN A 167 33.33 -15.04 -37.98
C ASN A 167 33.90 -16.07 -36.98
N GLU A 168 34.91 -16.85 -37.38
CA GLU A 168 35.54 -17.90 -36.56
C GLU A 168 36.01 -17.42 -35.18
N GLN A 169 36.52 -16.19 -35.09
CA GLN A 169 37.02 -15.58 -33.84
C GLN A 169 35.92 -14.90 -33.03
N LYS A 170 34.76 -14.65 -33.65
CA LYS A 170 33.67 -13.84 -33.11
C LYS A 170 32.31 -14.45 -33.48
N LYS A 171 31.94 -15.55 -32.81
CA LYS A 171 30.63 -16.21 -32.99
C LYS A 171 29.53 -15.53 -32.16
N LEU A 172 28.28 -15.56 -32.64
CA LEU A 172 27.10 -15.16 -31.87
C LEU A 172 26.76 -16.24 -30.84
N LYS A 173 26.71 -15.87 -29.55
CA LYS A 173 26.35 -16.78 -28.45
C LYS A 173 24.91 -16.55 -28.02
N VAL A 174 24.10 -17.60 -28.08
CA VAL A 174 22.68 -17.57 -27.78
C VAL A 174 22.36 -18.50 -26.61
N PHE A 175 21.84 -17.92 -25.53
CA PHE A 175 21.36 -18.66 -24.37
C PHE A 175 19.83 -18.67 -24.37
N VAL A 176 19.24 -19.82 -24.68
CA VAL A 176 17.79 -20.03 -24.59
C VAL A 176 17.45 -20.43 -23.15
N VAL A 177 16.61 -19.66 -22.47
CA VAL A 177 16.35 -19.75 -21.02
C VAL A 177 14.90 -20.19 -20.78
N PRO A 178 14.64 -21.50 -20.54
CA PRO A 178 13.30 -22.00 -20.25
C PRO A 178 12.81 -21.56 -18.87
N HIS A 179 11.58 -21.04 -18.81
CA HIS A 179 10.94 -20.60 -17.57
C HIS A 179 9.44 -20.91 -17.58
N SER A 180 8.80 -20.78 -16.42
CA SER A 180 7.34 -20.81 -16.27
C SER A 180 6.93 -19.74 -15.28
N HIS A 181 6.14 -18.76 -15.70
CA HIS A 181 5.64 -17.75 -14.78
C HIS A 181 4.45 -18.31 -14.00
N ASN A 182 4.46 -18.18 -12.67
CA ASN A 182 3.48 -18.84 -11.80
C ASN A 182 2.95 -17.84 -10.77
N ASP A 183 1.85 -17.17 -11.10
CA ASP A 183 1.17 -16.21 -10.23
C ASP A 183 0.73 -16.88 -8.91
N PRO A 184 1.17 -16.39 -7.74
CA PRO A 184 0.68 -16.84 -6.46
C PRO A 184 -0.78 -16.46 -6.15
N GLY A 185 -1.52 -15.95 -7.15
CA GLY A 185 -2.98 -15.81 -7.15
C GLY A 185 -3.43 -14.64 -8.02
N TRP A 186 -4.22 -14.95 -9.06
CA TRP A 186 -4.65 -14.00 -10.09
C TRP A 186 -6.09 -14.31 -10.55
N ILE A 187 -6.27 -15.18 -11.56
CA ILE A 187 -7.60 -15.68 -11.97
C ILE A 187 -8.06 -16.90 -11.19
N LYS A 188 -7.16 -17.48 -10.38
CA LYS A 188 -7.38 -18.55 -9.39
C LYS A 188 -6.62 -18.21 -8.11
N THR A 189 -6.99 -18.83 -6.98
CA THR A 189 -6.23 -18.72 -5.72
C THR A 189 -4.89 -19.45 -5.80
N PHE A 190 -3.97 -19.09 -4.90
CA PHE A 190 -2.68 -19.76 -4.69
C PHE A 190 -2.81 -21.30 -4.71
N GLU A 191 -3.61 -21.86 -3.79
CA GLU A 191 -3.75 -23.31 -3.64
C GLU A 191 -4.43 -23.97 -4.85
N LYS A 192 -5.26 -23.22 -5.59
CA LYS A 192 -5.94 -23.73 -6.79
C LYS A 192 -5.00 -23.78 -7.99
N TYR A 193 -4.13 -22.78 -8.17
CA TYR A 193 -3.04 -22.84 -9.16
C TYR A 193 -2.05 -23.96 -8.83
N PHE A 194 -1.67 -24.08 -7.54
CA PHE A 194 -0.82 -25.17 -7.07
C PHE A 194 -1.36 -26.54 -7.51
N LYS A 195 -2.63 -26.82 -7.19
CA LYS A 195 -3.28 -28.10 -7.46
C LYS A 195 -3.54 -28.35 -8.95
N ASP A 196 -3.87 -27.33 -9.73
CA ASP A 196 -4.23 -27.49 -11.14
C ASP A 196 -3.02 -27.57 -12.07
N GLN A 197 -1.94 -26.83 -11.74
CA GLN A 197 -0.85 -26.51 -12.68
C GLN A 197 0.52 -26.61 -12.01
N THR A 198 0.81 -25.81 -10.98
CA THR A 198 2.20 -25.62 -10.51
C THR A 198 2.85 -26.86 -9.92
N GLN A 199 2.12 -27.70 -9.18
CA GLN A 199 2.66 -28.98 -8.71
C GLN A 199 3.08 -29.89 -9.88
N HIS A 200 2.38 -29.82 -11.03
CA HIS A 200 2.69 -30.62 -12.21
C HIS A 200 3.91 -30.06 -12.94
N ILE A 201 4.09 -28.74 -12.95
CA ILE A 201 5.28 -28.08 -13.51
C ILE A 201 6.54 -28.55 -12.76
N LEU A 202 6.52 -28.46 -11.42
CA LEU A 202 7.65 -28.86 -10.56
C LEU A 202 7.92 -30.37 -10.59
N ASN A 203 6.87 -31.21 -10.61
CA ASN A 203 7.03 -32.67 -10.81
C ASN A 203 7.67 -32.98 -12.16
N ASN A 204 7.18 -32.38 -13.25
CA ASN A 204 7.73 -32.62 -14.59
C ASN A 204 9.16 -32.07 -14.71
N MET A 205 9.49 -30.95 -14.07
CA MET A 205 10.86 -30.43 -14.01
C MET A 205 11.83 -31.48 -13.46
N VAL A 206 11.56 -32.07 -12.29
CA VAL A 206 12.47 -33.08 -11.71
C VAL A 206 12.59 -34.33 -12.57
N LEU A 207 11.50 -34.76 -13.23
CA LEU A 207 11.51 -35.91 -14.11
C LEU A 207 12.29 -35.62 -15.41
N LYS A 208 11.94 -34.54 -16.10
CA LYS A 208 12.42 -34.24 -17.46
C LYS A 208 13.81 -33.62 -17.50
N MET A 209 14.25 -32.93 -16.45
CA MET A 209 15.61 -32.39 -16.39
C MET A 209 16.67 -33.50 -16.24
N LYS A 210 16.29 -34.70 -15.78
CA LYS A 210 17.18 -35.87 -15.68
C LYS A 210 17.43 -36.58 -17.02
N ASP A 211 16.53 -36.43 -17.99
CA ASP A 211 16.62 -37.12 -19.30
C ASP A 211 17.87 -36.68 -20.08
N ASP A 212 18.28 -35.42 -19.96
CA ASP A 212 19.41 -34.83 -20.65
C ASP A 212 20.02 -33.67 -19.83
N LYS A 213 21.32 -33.77 -19.55
CA LYS A 213 22.09 -32.77 -18.78
C LYS A 213 22.20 -31.41 -19.47
N LYS A 214 21.96 -31.33 -20.78
CA LYS A 214 21.90 -30.05 -21.52
C LYS A 214 20.67 -29.23 -21.15
N ARG A 215 19.61 -29.83 -20.60
CA ARG A 215 18.36 -29.12 -20.27
C ARG A 215 18.60 -28.15 -19.10
N LYS A 216 18.18 -26.90 -19.30
CA LYS A 216 18.21 -25.81 -18.31
C LYS A 216 16.79 -25.35 -17.97
N PHE A 217 16.58 -24.83 -16.77
CA PHE A 217 15.31 -24.24 -16.34
C PHE A 217 15.54 -23.18 -15.25
N ILE A 218 14.72 -22.13 -15.21
CA ILE A 218 14.74 -21.14 -14.11
C ILE A 218 13.42 -21.12 -13.34
N TRP A 219 13.50 -20.86 -12.03
CA TRP A 219 12.35 -20.76 -11.12
C TRP A 219 12.43 -19.51 -10.25
N ALA A 220 11.31 -18.80 -10.04
CA ALA A 220 11.27 -17.55 -9.29
C ALA A 220 10.50 -17.63 -7.96
N GLU A 221 9.23 -18.06 -8.00
CA GLU A 221 8.29 -17.88 -6.89
C GLU A 221 8.47 -18.94 -5.78
N ILE A 222 9.13 -18.57 -4.68
CA ILE A 222 9.49 -19.53 -3.61
C ILE A 222 8.28 -20.02 -2.81
N SER A 223 7.20 -19.24 -2.72
CA SER A 223 5.94 -19.66 -2.12
C SER A 223 5.43 -21.00 -2.67
N PHE A 224 5.41 -21.16 -3.99
CA PHE A 224 5.02 -22.41 -4.63
C PHE A 224 6.04 -23.53 -4.48
N LEU A 225 7.34 -23.22 -4.54
CA LEU A 225 8.40 -24.21 -4.34
C LEU A 225 8.37 -24.78 -2.93
N ALA A 226 8.14 -23.94 -1.92
CA ALA A 226 7.97 -24.35 -0.52
C ALA A 226 6.74 -25.25 -0.33
N LEU A 227 5.57 -24.84 -0.86
CA LEU A 227 4.33 -25.63 -0.77
C LEU A 227 4.42 -26.98 -1.51
N TRP A 228 5.29 -27.10 -2.51
CA TRP A 228 5.60 -28.34 -3.20
C TRP A 228 6.61 -29.21 -2.42
N TRP A 229 7.67 -28.59 -1.90
CA TRP A 229 8.76 -29.24 -1.17
C TRP A 229 8.28 -30.01 0.06
N GLU A 230 7.32 -29.45 0.79
CA GLU A 230 6.65 -30.07 1.96
C GLU A 230 5.90 -31.37 1.62
N LYS A 231 5.67 -31.68 0.33
CA LYS A 231 4.83 -32.80 -0.13
C LYS A 231 5.58 -33.88 -0.90
N VAL A 232 6.85 -33.66 -1.23
CA VAL A 232 7.65 -34.60 -2.04
C VAL A 232 8.61 -35.41 -1.19
N ASP A 233 8.98 -36.59 -1.70
CA ASP A 233 9.88 -37.50 -1.01
C ASP A 233 11.35 -37.02 -1.03
N MET A 234 12.16 -37.61 -0.14
CA MET A 234 13.58 -37.29 0.00
C MET A 234 14.37 -37.53 -1.30
N ASN A 235 13.97 -38.51 -2.14
CA ASN A 235 14.62 -38.77 -3.43
C ASN A 235 14.41 -37.63 -4.43
N THR A 236 13.20 -37.06 -4.43
CA THR A 236 12.81 -35.90 -5.23
C THR A 236 13.51 -34.63 -4.73
N GLN A 237 13.59 -34.45 -3.41
CA GLN A 237 14.34 -33.35 -2.79
C GLN A 237 15.85 -33.40 -3.14
N LEU A 238 16.49 -34.58 -3.00
CA LEU A 238 17.89 -34.78 -3.39
C LEU A 238 18.12 -34.55 -4.89
N ALA A 239 17.15 -34.92 -5.74
CA ALA A 239 17.22 -34.64 -7.17
C ALA A 239 17.20 -33.14 -7.49
N VAL A 240 16.37 -32.34 -6.81
CA VAL A 240 16.38 -30.87 -6.97
C VAL A 240 17.71 -30.27 -6.52
N LYS A 241 18.23 -30.66 -5.36
CA LYS A 241 19.56 -30.23 -4.90
C LYS A 241 20.65 -30.55 -5.92
N LYS A 242 20.58 -31.73 -6.54
CA LYS A 242 21.48 -32.10 -7.63
C LYS A 242 21.31 -31.23 -8.87
N LEU A 243 20.09 -30.94 -9.31
CA LEU A 243 19.84 -30.06 -10.46
C LEU A 243 20.38 -28.63 -10.25
N LEU A 244 20.31 -28.10 -9.01
CA LEU A 244 20.92 -26.83 -8.63
C LEU A 244 22.45 -26.92 -8.66
N THR A 245 23.03 -27.97 -8.06
CA THR A 245 24.49 -28.18 -8.01
C THR A 245 25.10 -28.39 -9.40
N ASP A 246 24.40 -29.12 -10.28
CA ASP A 246 24.80 -29.36 -11.67
C ASP A 246 24.54 -28.13 -12.57
N GLY A 247 23.99 -27.04 -12.02
CA GLY A 247 23.66 -25.81 -12.76
C GLY A 247 22.58 -25.99 -13.83
N GLN A 248 21.77 -27.06 -13.74
CA GLN A 248 20.64 -27.30 -14.64
C GLN A 248 19.40 -26.49 -14.23
N LEU A 249 19.16 -26.35 -12.93
CA LEU A 249 18.15 -25.46 -12.36
C LEU A 249 18.85 -24.22 -11.79
N GLU A 250 18.35 -23.03 -12.10
CA GLU A 250 18.69 -21.81 -11.37
C GLU A 250 17.45 -21.26 -10.68
N ILE A 251 17.58 -20.89 -9.41
CA ILE A 251 16.57 -20.09 -8.72
C ILE A 251 16.94 -18.62 -8.84
N VAL A 252 16.04 -17.84 -9.41
CA VAL A 252 16.20 -16.42 -9.79
C VAL A 252 15.32 -15.54 -8.91
N THR A 253 15.80 -14.36 -8.52
CA THR A 253 15.26 -13.50 -7.43
C THR A 253 15.25 -14.20 -6.07
N GLY A 254 14.52 -15.30 -5.92
CA GLY A 254 14.39 -16.09 -4.70
C GLY A 254 13.45 -15.50 -3.64
N GLY A 255 12.66 -14.48 -3.99
CA GLY A 255 11.61 -13.95 -3.10
C GLY A 255 10.45 -14.93 -2.94
N TRP A 256 9.67 -14.76 -1.87
CA TRP A 256 8.43 -15.52 -1.67
C TRP A 256 7.47 -15.36 -2.87
N VAL A 257 7.45 -14.18 -3.49
CA VAL A 257 6.72 -13.85 -4.72
C VAL A 257 7.56 -12.96 -5.63
N MET A 258 7.13 -12.81 -6.89
CA MET A 258 7.49 -11.65 -7.72
C MET A 258 6.57 -10.49 -7.31
N ASN A 259 7.08 -9.56 -6.51
CA ASN A 259 6.26 -8.49 -5.92
C ASN A 259 5.91 -7.38 -6.92
N ASP A 260 4.85 -6.62 -6.64
CA ASP A 260 4.63 -5.31 -7.25
C ASP A 260 5.75 -4.34 -6.86
N GLU A 261 6.06 -3.41 -7.77
CA GLU A 261 7.08 -2.38 -7.59
C GLU A 261 6.50 -0.96 -7.48
N ALA A 262 5.17 -0.78 -7.59
CA ALA A 262 4.53 0.53 -7.48
C ALA A 262 3.82 0.78 -6.15
N THR A 263 3.03 -0.18 -5.67
CA THR A 263 2.12 -0.02 -4.52
C THR A 263 2.64 -0.71 -3.24
N SER A 264 3.58 -1.65 -3.37
CA SER A 264 4.31 -2.23 -2.23
C SER A 264 5.23 -1.21 -1.56
N HIS A 265 5.30 -1.28 -0.23
CA HIS A 265 6.24 -0.52 0.58
C HIS A 265 7.51 -1.34 0.87
N TYR A 266 8.65 -0.65 1.02
CA TYR A 266 9.97 -1.30 1.07
C TYR A 266 10.14 -2.27 2.25
N PHE A 267 9.44 -2.06 3.38
CA PHE A 267 9.38 -3.03 4.47
C PHE A 267 8.83 -4.38 3.99
N ALA A 268 7.66 -4.41 3.36
CA ALA A 268 7.06 -5.64 2.86
C ALA A 268 7.86 -6.27 1.71
N MET A 269 8.51 -5.46 0.85
CA MET A 269 9.46 -5.94 -0.17
C MET A 269 10.67 -6.65 0.45
N ILE A 270 11.21 -6.13 1.55
CA ILE A 270 12.31 -6.75 2.29
C ILE A 270 11.84 -8.03 2.99
N GLU A 271 10.70 -8.01 3.68
CA GLU A 271 10.19 -9.18 4.41
C GLU A 271 9.89 -10.37 3.48
N GLN A 272 9.30 -10.13 2.29
CA GLN A 272 9.00 -11.20 1.32
C GLN A 272 10.29 -11.82 0.74
N MET A 273 11.32 -10.99 0.52
CA MET A 273 12.63 -11.45 0.07
C MET A 273 13.35 -12.25 1.16
N ILE A 274 13.32 -11.80 2.42
CA ILE A 274 13.92 -12.53 3.55
C ILE A 274 13.25 -13.89 3.73
N GLU A 275 11.92 -13.98 3.68
CA GLU A 275 11.22 -15.27 3.85
C GLU A 275 11.60 -16.27 2.74
N GLY A 276 11.65 -15.82 1.48
CA GLY A 276 12.11 -16.66 0.36
C GLY A 276 13.57 -17.06 0.49
N HIS A 277 14.48 -16.11 0.78
CA HIS A 277 15.91 -16.35 0.94
C HIS A 277 16.19 -17.29 2.13
N GLN A 278 15.62 -17.04 3.30
CA GLN A 278 15.77 -17.94 4.45
C GLN A 278 15.23 -19.33 4.14
N TRP A 279 14.11 -19.47 3.42
CA TRP A 279 13.62 -20.78 3.01
C TRP A 279 14.64 -21.51 2.11
N LEU A 280 15.25 -20.82 1.14
CA LEU A 280 16.28 -21.36 0.25
C LEU A 280 17.54 -21.81 1.01
N GLU A 281 18.04 -20.99 1.94
CA GLU A 281 19.23 -21.32 2.73
C GLU A 281 18.99 -22.55 3.60
N HIS A 282 17.88 -22.61 4.34
CA HIS A 282 17.57 -23.74 5.23
C HIS A 282 17.27 -25.05 4.48
N ASN A 283 16.58 -25.00 3.33
CA ASN A 283 16.12 -26.21 2.64
C ASN A 283 17.07 -26.68 1.55
N LEU A 284 17.74 -25.77 0.84
CA LEU A 284 18.50 -26.04 -0.38
C LEU A 284 19.99 -25.68 -0.30
N ASP A 285 20.44 -24.93 0.71
CA ASP A 285 21.78 -24.34 0.79
C ASP A 285 22.11 -23.52 -0.48
N TYR A 286 21.14 -22.71 -0.92
CA TYR A 286 21.20 -21.98 -2.19
C TYR A 286 21.04 -20.47 -1.98
N LYS A 287 21.85 -19.69 -2.70
CA LYS A 287 21.85 -18.21 -2.66
C LYS A 287 21.63 -17.66 -4.08
N PRO A 288 20.51 -16.97 -4.35
CA PRO A 288 20.24 -16.35 -5.65
C PRO A 288 21.32 -15.32 -6.03
N LYS A 289 21.59 -15.22 -7.33
CA LYS A 289 22.58 -14.30 -7.93
C LYS A 289 21.98 -13.29 -8.90
N ASN A 290 20.90 -13.69 -9.58
CA ASN A 290 20.30 -12.97 -10.69
C ASN A 290 18.81 -12.70 -10.41
N GLY A 291 18.40 -11.44 -10.51
CA GLY A 291 17.02 -11.00 -10.37
C GLY A 291 16.21 -11.20 -11.66
N TRP A 292 14.91 -11.40 -11.49
CA TRP A 292 13.95 -11.69 -12.56
C TRP A 292 12.59 -11.07 -12.20
N ALA A 293 12.24 -9.99 -12.90
CA ALA A 293 11.02 -9.21 -12.71
C ALA A 293 10.33 -8.98 -14.07
N ILE A 294 9.66 -10.03 -14.57
CA ILE A 294 9.04 -10.02 -15.91
C ILE A 294 7.62 -9.43 -15.94
N ASP A 295 6.92 -9.42 -14.81
CA ASP A 295 5.50 -9.03 -14.76
C ASP A 295 5.08 -7.83 -13.88
N PRO A 296 5.88 -7.24 -12.96
CA PRO A 296 5.48 -6.00 -12.28
C PRO A 296 5.19 -4.87 -13.29
N PHE A 297 4.09 -4.13 -13.12
CA PHE A 297 3.51 -3.26 -14.17
C PHE A 297 4.19 -1.88 -14.26
N GLY A 298 5.48 -1.89 -14.58
CA GLY A 298 6.42 -0.78 -14.39
C GLY A 298 7.35 -1.09 -13.22
N LEU A 299 8.58 -0.56 -13.28
CA LEU A 299 9.68 -1.00 -12.42
C LEU A 299 10.30 0.16 -11.63
N SER A 300 10.75 -0.13 -10.42
CA SER A 300 11.28 0.82 -9.43
C SER A 300 12.77 0.58 -9.13
N PRO A 301 13.61 1.64 -9.09
CA PRO A 301 15.01 1.54 -8.66
C PRO A 301 15.15 1.05 -7.21
N THR A 302 14.09 1.09 -6.40
CA THR A 302 14.07 0.44 -5.08
C THR A 302 14.40 -1.04 -5.18
N MET A 303 13.82 -1.78 -6.14
CA MET A 303 14.08 -3.22 -6.24
C MET A 303 15.52 -3.50 -6.66
N ALA A 304 16.09 -2.68 -7.57
CA ALA A 304 17.50 -2.72 -7.94
C ALA A 304 18.44 -2.57 -6.71
N TYR A 305 18.19 -1.56 -5.87
CA TYR A 305 18.93 -1.35 -4.62
C TYR A 305 18.77 -2.51 -3.64
N LEU A 306 17.53 -2.98 -3.39
CA LEU A 306 17.28 -4.09 -2.46
C LEU A 306 17.99 -5.36 -2.90
N LEU A 307 17.91 -5.74 -4.19
CA LEU A 307 18.63 -6.89 -4.73
C LEU A 307 20.14 -6.76 -4.55
N ARG A 308 20.70 -5.57 -4.81
CA ARG A 308 22.13 -5.31 -4.61
C ARG A 308 22.55 -5.46 -3.14
N ARG A 309 21.77 -4.91 -2.20
CA ARG A 309 21.96 -5.05 -0.74
C ARG A 309 21.73 -6.47 -0.20
N MET A 310 21.06 -7.32 -0.98
CA MET A 310 20.85 -8.75 -0.69
C MET A 310 21.94 -9.65 -1.30
N GLY A 311 22.88 -9.10 -2.08
CA GLY A 311 24.02 -9.82 -2.65
C GLY A 311 23.81 -10.34 -4.08
N LEU A 312 22.86 -9.79 -4.83
CA LEU A 312 22.70 -10.07 -6.26
C LEU A 312 23.52 -9.07 -7.10
N ASP A 313 24.01 -9.52 -8.25
CA ASP A 313 24.87 -8.75 -9.15
C ASP A 313 24.16 -8.31 -10.45
N ASN A 314 23.04 -8.97 -10.81
CA ASN A 314 22.32 -8.73 -12.06
C ASN A 314 20.80 -8.77 -11.85
N MET A 315 20.05 -8.15 -12.76
CA MET A 315 18.59 -8.31 -12.84
C MET A 315 18.08 -8.25 -14.29
N VAL A 316 16.94 -8.90 -14.55
CA VAL A 316 16.21 -8.83 -15.82
C VAL A 316 14.82 -8.22 -15.59
N ILE A 317 14.46 -7.24 -16.41
CA ILE A 317 13.14 -6.57 -16.38
C ILE A 317 12.44 -6.62 -17.73
N GLN A 318 11.11 -6.54 -17.73
CA GLN A 318 10.30 -6.58 -18.96
C GLN A 318 9.32 -5.41 -19.13
N ARG A 319 8.44 -5.08 -18.18
CA ARG A 319 7.32 -4.13 -18.42
C ARG A 319 7.73 -2.65 -18.35
N VAL A 320 8.66 -2.27 -19.20
CA VAL A 320 9.06 -0.89 -19.50
C VAL A 320 8.20 -0.33 -20.65
N HIS A 321 7.85 0.96 -20.60
CA HIS A 321 7.04 1.63 -21.63
C HIS A 321 7.61 1.40 -23.05
N TYR A 322 6.77 1.08 -24.04
CA TYR A 322 7.22 0.68 -25.38
C TYR A 322 8.12 1.72 -26.08
N SER A 323 7.83 3.02 -25.93
CA SER A 323 8.69 4.09 -26.46
C SER A 323 10.07 4.16 -25.77
N MET A 324 10.16 3.83 -24.48
CA MET A 324 11.43 3.76 -23.76
C MET A 324 12.22 2.52 -24.21
N LYS A 325 11.57 1.34 -24.35
CA LYS A 325 12.20 0.16 -24.98
C LYS A 325 12.77 0.50 -26.36
N LYS A 326 12.02 1.22 -27.20
CA LYS A 326 12.47 1.66 -28.54
C LYS A 326 13.70 2.58 -28.46
N TYR A 327 13.67 3.58 -27.58
CA TYR A 327 14.80 4.49 -27.37
C TYR A 327 16.06 3.76 -26.90
N LEU A 328 15.95 2.94 -25.85
CA LEU A 328 17.07 2.15 -25.33
C LEU A 328 17.59 1.17 -26.39
N ALA A 329 16.71 0.52 -27.15
CA ALA A 329 17.11 -0.39 -28.22
C ALA A 329 17.88 0.32 -29.36
N MET A 330 17.49 1.54 -29.74
CA MET A 330 18.19 2.34 -30.75
C MET A 330 19.59 2.75 -30.30
N ASN A 331 19.76 3.08 -29.02
CA ASN A 331 21.04 3.49 -28.42
C ASN A 331 21.86 2.33 -27.83
N LYS A 332 21.44 1.07 -28.05
CA LYS A 332 22.00 -0.14 -27.41
C LYS A 332 22.14 0.00 -25.88
N GLY A 333 21.19 0.69 -25.25
CA GLY A 333 21.10 0.94 -23.81
C GLY A 333 20.08 0.03 -23.09
N LEU A 334 19.68 -1.09 -23.70
CA LEU A 334 18.82 -2.09 -23.02
C LEU A 334 19.55 -2.86 -21.92
N GLU A 335 20.89 -2.87 -21.94
CA GLU A 335 21.75 -3.35 -20.88
C GLU A 335 22.39 -2.11 -20.23
N PHE A 336 22.23 -1.91 -18.93
CA PHE A 336 22.70 -0.70 -18.22
C PHE A 336 23.02 -0.96 -16.74
N LEU A 337 23.81 -0.08 -16.14
CA LEU A 337 24.04 -0.05 -14.70
C LEU A 337 22.94 0.79 -14.05
N TRP A 338 22.01 0.16 -13.33
CA TRP A 338 20.91 0.88 -12.69
C TRP A 338 21.39 1.47 -11.37
N ARG A 339 21.53 2.80 -11.31
CA ARG A 339 22.17 3.54 -10.24
C ARG A 339 21.15 4.27 -9.36
N GLN A 340 21.45 4.37 -8.06
CA GLN A 340 20.65 5.17 -7.12
C GLN A 340 21.11 6.64 -7.14
N PRO A 341 20.19 7.62 -7.05
CA PRO A 341 20.52 9.05 -7.20
C PRO A 341 21.36 9.65 -6.05
N TRP A 342 21.61 8.91 -4.97
CA TRP A 342 22.48 9.29 -3.85
C TRP A 342 23.86 8.61 -3.85
N ASP A 343 24.06 7.55 -4.64
CA ASP A 343 25.25 6.71 -4.57
C ASP A 343 26.40 7.27 -5.43
N GLN A 344 27.08 8.29 -4.90
CA GLN A 344 28.22 8.95 -5.55
C GLN A 344 29.39 8.01 -5.86
N ASN A 345 29.51 6.91 -5.12
CA ASN A 345 30.61 5.94 -5.24
C ASN A 345 30.27 4.75 -6.16
N HIS A 346 29.05 4.71 -6.72
CA HIS A 346 28.57 3.66 -7.64
C HIS A 346 28.66 2.25 -7.03
N THR A 347 28.50 2.15 -5.71
CA THR A 347 28.59 0.90 -4.93
C THR A 347 27.32 0.04 -5.02
N MET A 348 26.19 0.68 -5.29
CA MET A 348 24.84 0.11 -5.33
C MET A 348 24.30 -0.06 -6.76
N ASP A 349 25.14 0.15 -7.77
CA ASP A 349 24.84 -0.24 -9.15
C ASP A 349 24.49 -1.74 -9.24
N ILE A 350 23.53 -2.07 -10.10
CA ILE A 350 23.23 -3.45 -10.51
C ILE A 350 23.15 -3.52 -12.05
N LEU A 351 23.68 -4.59 -12.65
CA LEU A 351 23.61 -4.77 -14.10
C LEU A 351 22.18 -5.21 -14.48
N CYS A 352 21.44 -4.31 -15.11
CA CYS A 352 20.05 -4.52 -15.53
C CYS A 352 19.97 -4.85 -17.03
N HIS A 353 19.22 -5.89 -17.37
CA HIS A 353 18.82 -6.22 -18.74
C HIS A 353 17.33 -5.95 -18.93
N THR A 354 17.00 -4.99 -19.79
CA THR A 354 15.63 -4.76 -20.28
C THR A 354 15.36 -5.63 -21.49
N MET A 355 14.39 -6.52 -21.38
CA MET A 355 13.88 -7.29 -22.52
C MET A 355 13.30 -6.35 -23.59
N PRO A 356 13.58 -6.53 -24.90
CA PRO A 356 13.35 -5.49 -25.91
C PRO A 356 11.90 -5.34 -26.40
N PHE A 357 11.07 -6.36 -26.21
CA PHE A 357 9.81 -6.51 -26.94
C PHE A 357 8.57 -6.47 -26.03
N TYR A 358 7.38 -6.64 -26.61
CA TYR A 358 6.07 -6.38 -25.98
C TYR A 358 5.73 -7.30 -24.79
N SER A 359 6.07 -8.59 -24.86
CA SER A 359 5.76 -9.59 -23.81
C SER A 359 6.99 -10.45 -23.48
N TYR A 360 6.91 -11.21 -22.39
CA TYR A 360 7.84 -12.29 -22.06
C TYR A 360 7.46 -13.65 -22.68
N ASP A 361 6.32 -13.73 -23.39
CA ASP A 361 5.91 -14.96 -24.09
C ASP A 361 6.89 -15.34 -25.23
N ILE A 362 6.90 -16.62 -25.64
CA ILE A 362 7.77 -17.11 -26.72
C ILE A 362 7.63 -16.29 -28.02
N PRO A 363 6.39 -15.95 -28.50
CA PRO A 363 6.22 -15.05 -29.64
C PRO A 363 6.99 -13.73 -29.55
N HIS A 364 7.12 -13.09 -28.39
CA HIS A 364 7.79 -11.80 -28.26
C HIS A 364 9.19 -11.91 -27.62
N THR A 365 9.83 -13.07 -27.64
CA THR A 365 11.16 -13.23 -26.99
C THR A 365 12.24 -13.87 -27.87
N CYS A 366 11.87 -14.58 -28.95
CA CYS A 366 12.85 -15.09 -29.91
C CYS A 366 13.47 -13.99 -30.80
N GLY A 367 12.74 -12.90 -31.09
CA GLY A 367 13.14 -11.88 -32.06
C GLY A 367 11.99 -10.95 -32.43
N PRO A 368 12.20 -10.05 -33.40
CA PRO A 368 11.26 -8.97 -33.72
C PRO A 368 9.97 -9.40 -34.44
N ASP A 369 9.92 -10.56 -35.12
CA ASP A 369 8.71 -11.01 -35.81
C ASP A 369 7.96 -12.10 -35.01
N PRO A 370 6.89 -11.75 -34.27
CA PRO A 370 6.16 -12.73 -33.46
C PRO A 370 5.40 -13.77 -34.31
N LYS A 371 5.12 -13.49 -35.59
CA LYS A 371 4.60 -14.49 -36.55
C LYS A 371 5.65 -15.57 -36.83
N VAL A 372 6.94 -15.25 -36.77
CA VAL A 372 8.03 -16.24 -36.89
C VAL A 372 8.22 -16.94 -35.54
N CYS A 373 8.43 -16.19 -34.46
CA CYS A 373 8.72 -16.75 -33.14
C CYS A 373 7.64 -17.68 -32.59
N CYS A 374 6.36 -17.39 -32.86
CA CYS A 374 5.27 -18.28 -32.45
C CYS A 374 5.37 -19.69 -33.09
N GLN A 375 6.01 -19.83 -34.25
CA GLN A 375 6.26 -21.13 -34.88
C GLN A 375 7.39 -21.94 -34.23
N PHE A 376 8.03 -21.38 -33.19
CA PHE A 376 8.99 -22.06 -32.32
C PHE A 376 8.47 -22.17 -30.88
N ASP A 377 7.19 -21.85 -30.65
CA ASP A 377 6.47 -22.33 -29.48
C ASP A 377 5.83 -23.69 -29.78
N PHE A 378 6.53 -24.78 -29.44
CA PHE A 378 6.02 -26.13 -29.72
C PHE A 378 4.79 -26.55 -28.87
N LYS A 379 4.37 -25.79 -27.84
CA LYS A 379 3.07 -26.00 -27.16
C LYS A 379 1.91 -25.67 -28.10
N ARG A 380 2.14 -24.84 -29.14
CA ARG A 380 1.14 -24.40 -30.13
C ARG A 380 1.04 -25.32 -31.36
N LEU A 381 1.61 -26.53 -31.29
CA LEU A 381 1.49 -27.56 -32.34
C LEU A 381 0.01 -27.91 -32.62
N PRO A 382 -0.37 -28.12 -33.90
CA PRO A 382 -1.74 -28.47 -34.26
C PRO A 382 -2.28 -29.67 -33.46
N GLY A 383 -3.49 -29.52 -32.91
CA GLY A 383 -4.12 -30.50 -32.01
C GLY A 383 -4.08 -30.10 -30.52
N ASN A 384 -3.19 -29.18 -30.14
CA ASN A 384 -3.19 -28.59 -28.79
C ASN A 384 -4.24 -27.47 -28.64
N LYS A 385 -4.51 -27.05 -27.40
CA LYS A 385 -5.52 -26.03 -27.06
C LYS A 385 -5.12 -24.59 -27.43
N VAL A 386 -3.83 -24.32 -27.62
CA VAL A 386 -3.28 -22.98 -27.90
C VAL A 386 -2.78 -22.94 -29.33
N ASN A 387 -3.03 -21.85 -30.04
CA ASN A 387 -2.65 -21.67 -31.44
C ASN A 387 -1.86 -20.36 -31.62
N CYS A 388 -1.25 -20.16 -32.79
CA CYS A 388 -0.61 -18.90 -33.14
C CYS A 388 -1.62 -17.87 -33.69
N PRO A 389 -1.79 -16.69 -33.06
CA PRO A 389 -2.67 -15.63 -33.56
C PRO A 389 -2.39 -15.20 -35.00
N TRP A 390 -1.11 -15.24 -35.42
CA TRP A 390 -0.66 -14.91 -36.76
C TRP A 390 -0.94 -16.01 -37.83
N ARG A 391 -1.72 -17.05 -37.49
CA ARG A 391 -2.25 -18.08 -38.38
C ARG A 391 -1.24 -19.00 -39.07
N ILE A 392 0.05 -18.92 -38.71
CA ILE A 392 1.08 -19.89 -39.09
C ILE A 392 1.42 -20.70 -37.83
N PRO A 393 1.08 -22.01 -37.77
CA PRO A 393 1.40 -22.84 -36.62
C PRO A 393 2.89 -23.25 -36.63
N PRO A 394 3.46 -23.63 -35.47
CA PRO A 394 4.69 -24.41 -35.42
C PRO A 394 4.52 -25.76 -36.13
N VAL A 395 5.64 -26.35 -36.54
CA VAL A 395 5.72 -27.70 -37.11
C VAL A 395 6.80 -28.52 -36.39
N PRO A 396 6.67 -29.84 -36.24
CA PRO A 396 7.74 -30.67 -35.67
C PRO A 396 9.03 -30.54 -36.49
N ILE A 397 10.18 -30.53 -35.81
CA ILE A 397 11.49 -30.45 -36.46
C ILE A 397 11.92 -31.84 -36.94
N THR A 398 12.17 -31.96 -38.23
CA THR A 398 12.56 -33.19 -38.94
C THR A 398 13.84 -32.95 -39.73
N GLN A 399 14.52 -34.02 -40.17
CA GLN A 399 15.72 -33.87 -40.99
C GLN A 399 15.45 -33.16 -42.32
N GLU A 400 14.23 -33.22 -42.83
CA GLU A 400 13.80 -32.56 -44.07
C GLU A 400 13.64 -31.03 -43.91
N ASN A 401 13.22 -30.55 -42.73
CA ASN A 401 12.93 -29.14 -42.51
C ASN A 401 13.95 -28.40 -41.63
N VAL A 402 14.81 -29.11 -40.89
CA VAL A 402 15.67 -28.52 -39.85
C VAL A 402 16.55 -27.39 -40.39
N ALA A 403 17.05 -27.47 -41.63
CA ALA A 403 17.88 -26.42 -42.23
C ALA A 403 17.15 -25.07 -42.33
N ASP A 404 15.98 -25.04 -42.98
CA ASP A 404 15.18 -23.82 -43.15
C ASP A 404 14.67 -23.29 -41.81
N ARG A 405 14.26 -24.20 -40.91
CA ARG A 405 13.78 -23.85 -39.56
C ARG A 405 14.90 -23.27 -38.69
N ALA A 406 16.10 -23.84 -38.75
CA ALA A 406 17.28 -23.36 -38.04
C ALA A 406 17.72 -21.99 -38.53
N TRP A 407 17.77 -21.77 -39.86
CA TRP A 407 18.09 -20.46 -40.42
C TRP A 407 17.06 -19.40 -40.03
N MET A 408 15.76 -19.73 -40.13
CA MET A 408 14.66 -18.83 -39.76
C MET A 408 14.72 -18.42 -38.28
N LEU A 409 15.11 -19.32 -37.39
CA LEU A 409 15.30 -19.02 -35.96
C LEU A 409 16.56 -18.19 -35.71
N LEU A 410 17.69 -18.56 -36.33
CA LEU A 410 18.95 -17.84 -36.20
C LEU A 410 18.87 -16.41 -36.74
N ASP A 411 18.10 -16.16 -37.81
CA ASP A 411 17.81 -14.81 -38.30
C ASP A 411 17.12 -13.94 -37.22
N GLN A 412 16.17 -14.49 -36.47
CA GLN A 412 15.50 -13.79 -35.37
C GLN A 412 16.46 -13.51 -34.20
N TYR A 413 17.34 -14.47 -33.87
CA TYR A 413 18.38 -14.29 -32.85
C TYR A 413 19.41 -13.21 -33.26
N ARG A 414 19.86 -13.24 -34.52
CA ARG A 414 20.76 -12.21 -35.09
C ARG A 414 20.12 -10.84 -35.08
N LYS A 415 18.83 -10.70 -35.45
CA LYS A 415 18.09 -9.45 -35.31
C LYS A 415 17.99 -8.98 -33.87
N LYS A 416 17.62 -9.85 -32.92
CA LYS A 416 17.55 -9.48 -31.50
C LYS A 416 18.90 -9.00 -30.97
N SER A 417 20.01 -9.63 -31.37
CA SER A 417 21.37 -9.23 -30.93
C SER A 417 21.78 -7.81 -31.35
N GLN A 418 21.22 -7.26 -32.44
CA GLN A 418 21.58 -5.90 -32.87
C GLN A 418 21.14 -4.81 -31.88
N LEU A 419 20.17 -5.12 -31.01
CA LEU A 419 19.65 -4.20 -29.98
C LEU A 419 20.55 -4.10 -28.75
N PHE A 420 21.60 -4.92 -28.69
CA PHE A 420 22.52 -5.07 -27.54
C PHE A 420 23.95 -4.68 -27.92
N ARG A 421 24.83 -4.55 -26.90
CA ARG A 421 26.23 -4.13 -27.10
C ARG A 421 27.16 -5.28 -27.45
N THR A 422 26.80 -6.52 -27.10
CA THR A 422 27.65 -7.70 -27.24
C THR A 422 27.04 -8.75 -28.16
N ASP A 423 27.86 -9.72 -28.56
CA ASP A 423 27.46 -10.91 -29.30
C ASP A 423 26.95 -12.04 -28.39
N VAL A 424 26.47 -11.69 -27.19
CA VAL A 424 25.84 -12.60 -26.23
C VAL A 424 24.38 -12.19 -26.08
N VAL A 425 23.43 -13.05 -26.48
CA VAL A 425 21.99 -12.75 -26.45
C VAL A 425 21.20 -13.80 -25.67
N MET A 426 20.36 -13.31 -24.75
CA MET A 426 19.39 -14.11 -24.00
C MET A 426 18.09 -14.25 -24.79
N ILE A 427 17.53 -15.46 -24.83
CA ILE A 427 16.25 -15.79 -25.46
C ILE A 427 15.38 -16.50 -24.43
N GLN A 428 14.31 -15.87 -23.98
CA GLN A 428 13.38 -16.48 -23.04
C GLN A 428 12.56 -17.60 -23.74
N LEU A 429 12.27 -18.69 -23.02
CA LEU A 429 11.46 -19.80 -23.52
C LEU A 429 10.38 -20.20 -22.50
N GLY A 430 9.44 -19.29 -22.27
CA GLY A 430 8.33 -19.47 -21.33
C GLY A 430 7.13 -18.57 -21.65
N ASP A 431 6.15 -18.65 -20.76
CA ASP A 431 4.83 -18.01 -20.80
C ASP A 431 4.16 -18.32 -19.43
N ASP A 432 2.91 -17.91 -19.23
CA ASP A 432 2.16 -18.21 -18.01
C ASP A 432 1.91 -19.73 -17.84
N PHE A 433 2.21 -20.26 -16.66
CA PHE A 433 2.03 -21.66 -16.24
C PHE A 433 2.41 -22.69 -17.30
N ARG A 434 3.52 -22.46 -17.99
CA ARG A 434 4.11 -23.40 -18.93
C ARG A 434 4.72 -24.60 -18.24
N TYR A 435 5.02 -25.63 -19.02
CA TYR A 435 5.67 -26.86 -18.60
C TYR A 435 4.79 -27.76 -17.70
N ASP A 436 3.47 -27.54 -17.73
CA ASP A 436 2.46 -28.22 -16.90
C ASP A 436 2.09 -29.63 -17.36
N LYS A 437 2.63 -30.08 -18.51
CA LYS A 437 2.42 -31.41 -19.08
C LYS A 437 3.75 -32.02 -19.56
N ALA A 438 3.99 -33.29 -19.25
CA ALA A 438 5.23 -33.98 -19.61
C ALA A 438 5.54 -33.96 -21.13
N HIS A 439 4.54 -34.12 -21.99
CA HIS A 439 4.73 -34.06 -23.44
C HIS A 439 5.14 -32.66 -23.93
N GLU A 440 4.84 -31.60 -23.18
CA GLU A 440 5.21 -30.24 -23.52
C GLU A 440 6.72 -30.03 -23.35
N TRP A 441 7.30 -30.58 -22.28
CA TRP A 441 8.75 -30.63 -22.10
C TRP A 441 9.41 -31.33 -23.29
N ASP A 442 8.91 -32.51 -23.67
CA ASP A 442 9.44 -33.26 -24.81
C ASP A 442 9.30 -32.47 -26.13
N GLN A 443 8.16 -31.81 -26.34
CA GLN A 443 7.92 -30.98 -27.53
C GLN A 443 8.84 -29.76 -27.58
N GLN A 444 9.09 -29.06 -26.47
CA GLN A 444 10.02 -27.93 -26.47
C GLN A 444 11.47 -28.44 -26.60
N PHE A 445 11.96 -29.20 -25.62
CA PHE A 445 13.38 -29.55 -25.53
C PHE A 445 13.85 -30.37 -26.75
N ASN A 446 13.09 -31.36 -27.24
CA ASN A 446 13.57 -32.22 -28.32
C ASN A 446 13.54 -31.53 -29.70
N ASN A 447 12.67 -30.53 -29.91
CA ASN A 447 12.67 -29.75 -31.15
C ASN A 447 13.75 -28.66 -31.12
N TYR A 448 13.92 -27.96 -29.99
CA TYR A 448 15.01 -27.01 -29.82
C TYR A 448 16.39 -27.69 -29.88
N GLN A 449 16.58 -28.88 -29.28
CA GLN A 449 17.86 -29.58 -29.36
C GLN A 449 18.25 -29.93 -30.81
N LYS A 450 17.31 -30.38 -31.66
CA LYS A 450 17.56 -30.61 -33.09
C LYS A 450 17.98 -29.32 -33.82
N LEU A 451 17.37 -28.19 -33.49
CA LEU A 451 17.73 -26.89 -34.06
C LEU A 451 19.13 -26.46 -33.60
N PHE A 452 19.46 -26.65 -32.32
CA PHE A 452 20.77 -26.33 -31.76
C PHE A 452 21.88 -27.20 -32.35
N ASP A 453 21.67 -28.52 -32.42
CA ASP A 453 22.63 -29.46 -33.01
C ASP A 453 22.88 -29.13 -34.49
N TYR A 454 21.85 -28.69 -35.24
CA TYR A 454 22.01 -28.23 -36.63
C TYR A 454 22.77 -26.89 -36.72
N ILE A 455 22.40 -25.88 -35.92
CA ILE A 455 23.07 -24.56 -35.96
C ILE A 455 24.53 -24.69 -35.55
N ASN A 456 24.83 -25.41 -34.46
CA ASN A 456 26.18 -25.58 -33.94
C ASN A 456 27.06 -26.47 -34.84
N GLY A 457 26.45 -27.33 -35.66
CA GLY A 457 27.14 -28.12 -36.69
C GLY A 457 27.48 -27.33 -37.97
N ARG A 458 27.15 -26.03 -38.03
CA ARG A 458 27.41 -25.14 -39.16
C ARG A 458 28.43 -24.07 -38.77
N ASP A 459 29.71 -24.40 -38.87
CA ASP A 459 30.79 -23.44 -38.60
C ASP A 459 30.70 -22.19 -39.50
N ASP A 460 30.21 -22.33 -40.74
CA ASP A 460 29.93 -21.24 -41.67
C ASP A 460 28.81 -20.28 -41.22
N TRP A 461 28.05 -20.63 -40.17
CA TRP A 461 27.01 -19.79 -39.59
C TRP A 461 27.49 -19.00 -38.35
N TYR A 462 28.70 -19.27 -37.85
CA TYR A 462 29.35 -18.54 -36.76
C TYR A 462 28.44 -18.27 -35.55
N ALA A 463 27.71 -19.31 -35.10
CA ALA A 463 26.79 -19.22 -33.97
C ALA A 463 26.98 -20.40 -33.00
N GLU A 464 26.75 -20.13 -31.72
CA GLU A 464 26.77 -21.08 -30.61
C GLU A 464 25.44 -20.95 -29.86
N VAL A 465 24.55 -21.92 -30.00
CA VAL A 465 23.20 -21.90 -29.42
C VAL A 465 23.03 -23.06 -28.44
N GLN A 466 22.58 -22.75 -27.22
CA GLN A 466 22.35 -23.75 -26.18
C GLN A 466 21.20 -23.33 -25.25
N PHE A 467 20.69 -24.29 -24.47
CA PHE A 467 19.93 -23.94 -23.28
C PHE A 467 20.86 -23.30 -22.25
N GLY A 468 20.38 -22.27 -21.58
CA GLY A 468 21.09 -21.55 -20.52
C GLY A 468 20.18 -21.20 -19.36
N THR A 469 20.78 -20.75 -18.26
CA THR A 469 20.10 -20.01 -17.19
C THR A 469 20.50 -18.52 -17.27
N LEU A 470 20.14 -17.70 -16.28
CA LEU A 470 20.57 -16.29 -16.26
C LEU A 470 22.06 -16.18 -15.95
N GLU A 471 22.57 -17.02 -15.04
CA GLU A 471 24.00 -17.11 -14.71
C GLU A 471 24.85 -17.46 -15.94
N ASP A 472 24.41 -18.40 -16.79
CA ASP A 472 25.11 -18.75 -18.02
C ASP A 472 25.24 -17.53 -18.97
N TYR A 473 24.15 -16.78 -19.15
CA TYR A 473 24.10 -15.56 -19.96
C TYR A 473 24.99 -14.45 -19.37
N PHE A 474 24.79 -14.07 -18.10
CA PHE A 474 25.51 -12.97 -17.46
C PHE A 474 27.00 -13.26 -17.23
N SER A 475 27.38 -14.53 -17.07
CA SER A 475 28.79 -14.95 -17.03
C SER A 475 29.44 -14.86 -18.42
N SER A 476 28.74 -15.27 -19.47
CA SER A 476 29.22 -15.13 -20.86
C SER A 476 29.34 -13.66 -21.27
N LEU A 477 28.41 -12.80 -20.83
CA LEU A 477 28.42 -11.36 -21.06
C LEU A 477 29.67 -10.69 -20.46
N ARG A 478 29.94 -10.94 -19.17
CA ARG A 478 31.15 -10.46 -18.48
C ARG A 478 32.44 -10.97 -19.13
N LYS A 479 32.51 -12.26 -19.43
CA LYS A 479 33.67 -12.88 -20.12
C LYS A 479 33.93 -12.25 -21.49
N THR A 480 32.88 -11.87 -22.22
CA THR A 480 33.01 -11.25 -23.56
C THR A 480 33.40 -9.77 -23.49
N THR A 481 33.07 -9.08 -22.39
CA THR A 481 33.49 -7.68 -22.14
C THR A 481 34.82 -7.54 -21.40
N GLY A 482 35.47 -8.66 -21.05
CA GLY A 482 36.79 -8.67 -20.42
C GLY A 482 36.80 -8.28 -18.94
N VAL A 483 35.67 -8.40 -18.25
CA VAL A 483 35.50 -7.95 -16.87
C VAL A 483 35.20 -9.13 -15.93
N ASP A 484 35.81 -9.12 -14.74
CA ASP A 484 35.66 -10.15 -13.71
C ASP A 484 34.26 -10.13 -13.07
N TYR A 485 33.85 -11.24 -12.46
CA TYR A 485 32.51 -11.49 -11.91
C TYR A 485 31.96 -10.34 -11.05
N ARG A 486 32.81 -9.75 -10.20
CA ARG A 486 32.45 -8.69 -9.24
C ARG A 486 32.56 -7.26 -9.78
N ASN A 487 33.18 -7.07 -10.94
CA ASN A 487 33.39 -5.75 -11.53
C ASN A 487 32.28 -5.45 -12.54
N MET A 488 31.83 -4.20 -12.59
CA MET A 488 30.83 -3.80 -13.57
C MET A 488 31.44 -3.73 -14.97
N PRO A 489 30.80 -4.33 -15.99
CA PRO A 489 31.39 -4.38 -17.33
C PRO A 489 31.55 -2.98 -17.93
N ALA A 490 32.76 -2.66 -18.36
CA ALA A 490 33.06 -1.39 -18.99
C ALA A 490 32.26 -1.23 -20.31
N ASN A 491 31.89 0.01 -20.62
CA ASN A 491 31.12 0.43 -21.81
C ASN A 491 29.61 0.12 -21.81
N PHE A 492 29.00 -0.23 -20.66
CA PHE A 492 27.55 -0.13 -20.49
C PHE A 492 27.17 1.23 -19.89
N PRO A 493 26.07 1.87 -20.34
CA PRO A 493 25.63 3.14 -19.79
C PRO A 493 25.10 2.94 -18.37
N SER A 494 25.28 3.97 -17.54
CA SER A 494 24.63 4.09 -16.25
C SER A 494 23.32 4.87 -16.37
N LEU A 495 22.29 4.44 -15.66
CA LEU A 495 20.93 4.99 -15.74
C LEU A 495 20.39 5.30 -14.34
N ILE A 496 19.88 6.51 -14.16
CA ILE A 496 19.15 6.94 -12.96
C ILE A 496 17.68 7.19 -13.30
N GLY A 497 16.79 6.76 -12.41
CA GLY A 497 15.35 6.96 -12.52
C GLY A 497 14.56 5.66 -12.47
N ASP A 498 13.26 5.74 -12.78
CA ASP A 498 12.31 4.63 -12.77
C ASP A 498 11.62 4.43 -14.13
N PHE A 499 10.79 3.40 -14.22
CA PHE A 499 10.05 3.04 -15.44
C PHE A 499 8.52 3.18 -15.28
N PHE A 500 8.07 4.12 -14.45
CA PHE A 500 6.67 4.52 -14.35
C PHE A 500 6.36 5.75 -15.23
N THR A 501 5.18 5.88 -15.79
CA THR A 501 4.05 4.93 -15.77
C THR A 501 4.10 4.02 -17.01
N TYR A 502 3.97 2.70 -16.80
CA TYR A 502 4.01 1.71 -17.87
C TYR A 502 2.82 1.85 -18.83
N ALA A 503 3.09 1.74 -20.13
CA ALA A 503 2.08 1.45 -21.14
C ALA A 503 2.59 0.31 -22.04
N ASP A 504 1.73 -0.67 -22.28
CA ASP A 504 2.02 -1.81 -23.16
C ASP A 504 1.83 -1.46 -24.63
N ARG A 505 0.85 -0.60 -24.96
CA ARG A 505 0.58 -0.08 -26.30
C ARG A 505 -0.24 1.22 -26.26
N ASP A 506 -0.26 1.94 -27.37
CA ASP A 506 -1.17 3.06 -27.62
C ASP A 506 -1.14 4.09 -26.45
N ASP A 507 -2.30 4.50 -25.94
CA ASP A 507 -2.45 5.34 -24.75
C ASP A 507 -2.85 4.55 -23.49
N HIS A 508 -2.56 3.25 -23.46
CA HIS A 508 -2.97 2.33 -22.40
C HIS A 508 -2.00 2.34 -21.24
N TYR A 509 -2.01 3.42 -20.47
CA TYR A 509 -1.20 3.52 -19.25
C TYR A 509 -1.84 2.75 -18.09
N TRP A 510 -1.00 1.98 -17.40
CA TRP A 510 -1.36 1.10 -16.28
C TRP A 510 -1.30 1.89 -14.96
N SER A 511 -1.92 3.07 -14.90
CA SER A 511 -2.00 3.86 -13.66
C SER A 511 -3.26 3.58 -12.83
N GLY A 512 -4.19 2.77 -13.34
CA GLY A 512 -5.41 2.42 -12.63
C GLY A 512 -5.16 1.55 -11.40
N TYR A 513 -4.19 0.62 -11.48
CA TYR A 513 -3.90 -0.30 -10.37
C TYR A 513 -3.27 0.38 -9.14
N TYR A 514 -2.74 1.60 -9.30
CA TYR A 514 -2.26 2.43 -8.17
C TYR A 514 -3.37 2.72 -7.15
N THR A 515 -4.64 2.69 -7.56
CA THR A 515 -5.81 2.88 -6.69
C THR A 515 -6.76 1.67 -6.64
N SER A 516 -6.71 0.73 -7.60
CA SER A 516 -7.61 -0.43 -7.63
C SER A 516 -7.70 -1.18 -6.29
N ARG A 517 -8.94 -1.43 -5.82
CA ARG A 517 -9.29 -2.10 -4.55
C ARG A 517 -8.60 -1.47 -3.31
N PRO A 518 -8.79 -0.16 -3.06
CA PRO A 518 -8.03 0.61 -2.06
C PRO A 518 -8.22 0.13 -0.62
N PHE A 519 -9.37 -0.48 -0.29
CA PHE A 519 -9.61 -1.13 1.01
C PHE A 519 -8.52 -2.15 1.40
N TYR A 520 -8.05 -2.97 0.45
CA TYR A 520 -7.01 -3.97 0.76
C TYR A 520 -5.60 -3.38 0.76
N LYS A 521 -5.35 -2.31 -0.01
CA LYS A 521 -4.13 -1.48 0.11
C LYS A 521 -4.01 -0.83 1.49
N ASN A 522 -5.12 -0.39 2.09
CA ASN A 522 -5.16 0.04 3.50
C ASN A 522 -4.90 -1.14 4.47
N MET A 523 -5.47 -2.31 4.19
CA MET A 523 -5.32 -3.50 5.03
C MET A 523 -3.88 -4.06 5.02
N ASP A 524 -3.16 -3.93 3.92
CA ASP A 524 -1.73 -4.26 3.77
C ASP A 524 -0.85 -3.46 4.73
N ARG A 525 -0.98 -2.12 4.73
CA ARG A 525 -0.22 -1.25 5.66
C ARG A 525 -0.56 -1.52 7.12
N ALA A 526 -1.82 -1.86 7.42
CA ALA A 526 -2.21 -2.33 8.74
C ALA A 526 -1.51 -3.65 9.11
N LEU A 527 -1.39 -4.59 8.17
CA LEU A 527 -0.65 -5.85 8.35
C LEU A 527 0.86 -5.60 8.56
N GLU A 528 1.49 -4.74 7.76
CA GLU A 528 2.90 -4.33 7.94
C GLU A 528 3.16 -3.80 9.34
N ALA A 529 2.35 -2.83 9.80
CA ALA A 529 2.48 -2.24 11.13
C ALA A 529 2.34 -3.30 12.24
N HIS A 530 1.33 -4.17 12.16
CA HIS A 530 1.12 -5.24 13.13
C HIS A 530 2.25 -6.28 13.10
N LEU A 531 2.78 -6.64 11.94
CA LEU A 531 3.90 -7.59 11.83
C LEU A 531 5.16 -7.01 12.47
N ARG A 532 5.52 -5.78 12.09
CA ARG A 532 6.66 -5.06 12.68
C ARG A 532 6.52 -4.93 14.20
N GLY A 533 5.34 -4.56 14.70
CA GLY A 533 5.06 -4.46 16.13
C GLY A 533 5.19 -5.80 16.88
N ALA A 534 4.68 -6.88 16.29
CA ALA A 534 4.76 -8.23 16.86
C ALA A 534 6.21 -8.76 16.87
N GLU A 535 6.96 -8.61 15.78
CA GLU A 535 8.38 -8.98 15.69
C GLU A 535 9.22 -8.27 16.75
N MET A 536 9.02 -6.96 16.91
CA MET A 536 9.74 -6.16 17.90
C MET A 536 9.46 -6.65 19.33
N LEU A 537 8.19 -6.79 19.73
CA LEU A 537 7.85 -7.24 21.09
C LEU A 537 8.28 -8.70 21.34
N PHE A 538 8.13 -9.58 20.36
CA PHE A 538 8.59 -10.97 20.46
C PHE A 538 10.12 -11.03 20.60
N SER A 539 10.86 -10.22 19.87
CA SER A 539 12.33 -10.17 19.95
C SER A 539 12.83 -9.56 21.26
N LEU A 540 12.14 -8.55 21.79
CA LEU A 540 12.43 -7.99 23.11
C LEU A 540 12.11 -8.99 24.23
N MET A 541 11.03 -9.78 24.10
CA MET A 541 10.73 -10.92 24.97
C MET A 541 11.87 -11.94 24.93
N MET A 542 12.25 -12.37 23.72
CA MET A 542 13.31 -13.36 23.49
C MET A 542 14.70 -12.92 23.97
N ALA A 543 14.96 -11.61 24.03
CA ALA A 543 16.20 -11.07 24.59
C ALA A 543 16.16 -10.87 26.12
N LYS A 544 14.97 -10.83 26.74
CA LYS A 544 14.77 -10.67 28.19
C LYS A 544 14.66 -12.02 28.94
N ILE A 545 14.23 -13.08 28.27
CA ILE A 545 13.93 -14.37 28.90
C ILE A 545 15.17 -15.15 29.34
N ASP A 546 15.16 -15.62 30.59
CA ASP A 546 16.21 -16.47 31.15
C ASP A 546 16.23 -17.87 30.55
N LYS A 547 17.43 -18.40 30.30
CA LYS A 547 17.66 -19.76 29.76
C LYS A 547 17.02 -20.88 30.59
N GLN A 548 16.89 -20.70 31.91
CA GLN A 548 16.23 -21.66 32.80
C GLN A 548 14.72 -21.69 32.61
N VAL A 549 14.10 -20.53 32.34
CA VAL A 549 12.66 -20.39 32.07
C VAL A 549 12.32 -20.89 30.67
N MET A 550 13.18 -20.60 29.69
CA MET A 550 13.02 -20.98 28.28
C MET A 550 12.57 -22.43 28.09
N THR A 551 13.19 -23.39 28.81
CA THR A 551 12.87 -24.82 28.67
C THR A 551 11.42 -25.15 29.05
N SER A 552 10.86 -24.49 30.07
CA SER A 552 9.47 -24.71 30.51
C SER A 552 8.44 -24.11 29.56
N VAL A 553 8.84 -23.16 28.72
CA VAL A 553 7.91 -22.32 27.93
C VAL A 553 8.11 -22.42 26.42
N LEU A 554 9.11 -23.20 26.00
CA LEU A 554 9.42 -23.48 24.59
C LEU A 554 8.20 -23.94 23.76
N PRO A 555 7.26 -24.78 24.25
CA PRO A 555 6.07 -25.14 23.48
C PRO A 555 5.22 -23.92 23.12
N TYR A 556 4.99 -23.03 24.09
CA TYR A 556 4.23 -21.81 23.90
C TYR A 556 4.93 -20.83 22.94
N ILE A 557 6.24 -20.63 23.13
CA ILE A 557 7.04 -19.76 22.25
C ILE A 557 7.10 -20.32 20.82
N SER A 558 7.11 -21.65 20.63
CA SER A 558 7.08 -22.27 19.30
C SER A 558 5.76 -22.01 18.54
N VAL A 559 4.63 -21.89 19.25
CA VAL A 559 3.34 -21.51 18.65
C VAL A 559 3.38 -20.05 18.18
N LEU A 560 3.85 -19.13 19.03
CA LEU A 560 4.01 -17.72 18.65
C LEU A 560 4.99 -17.55 17.47
N MET A 561 6.08 -18.32 17.45
CA MET A 561 7.05 -18.30 16.36
C MET A 561 6.47 -18.85 15.05
N GLY A 562 5.69 -19.94 15.11
CA GLY A 562 4.97 -20.47 13.95
C GLY A 562 3.96 -19.46 13.40
N ASP A 563 3.24 -18.77 14.27
CA ASP A 563 2.30 -17.72 13.89
C ASP A 563 3.00 -16.50 13.27
N LEU A 564 4.18 -16.09 13.76
CA LEU A 564 5.03 -15.08 13.09
C LEU A 564 5.46 -15.53 11.69
N VAL A 565 5.93 -16.77 11.51
CA VAL A 565 6.33 -17.29 10.19
C VAL A 565 5.15 -17.32 9.21
N ILE A 566 3.97 -17.77 9.66
CA ILE A 566 2.73 -17.71 8.86
C ILE A 566 2.38 -16.25 8.50
N SER A 567 2.63 -15.31 9.41
CA SER A 567 2.36 -13.88 9.20
C SER A 567 3.30 -13.27 8.15
N ARG A 568 4.61 -13.55 8.23
CA ARG A 568 5.62 -13.17 7.23
C ARG A 568 5.25 -13.68 5.84
N ARG A 569 4.91 -14.97 5.73
CA ARG A 569 4.46 -15.61 4.48
C ARG A 569 3.17 -15.01 3.92
N THR A 570 2.24 -14.59 4.77
CA THR A 570 0.98 -13.97 4.33
C THR A 570 1.19 -12.55 3.83
N LEU A 571 1.98 -11.72 4.54
CA LEU A 571 2.37 -10.40 4.04
C LEU A 571 3.12 -10.52 2.72
N GLY A 572 4.10 -11.43 2.65
CA GLY A 572 4.88 -11.68 1.45
C GLY A 572 4.05 -12.18 0.27
N LEU A 573 3.05 -13.05 0.51
CA LEU A 573 2.13 -13.50 -0.53
C LEU A 573 1.31 -12.33 -1.10
N PHE A 574 0.86 -11.40 -0.24
CA PHE A 574 0.06 -10.26 -0.66
C PHE A 574 0.87 -9.19 -1.43
N GLN A 575 2.21 -9.23 -1.40
CA GLN A 575 3.02 -8.34 -2.23
C GLN A 575 3.02 -8.72 -3.71
N HIS A 576 2.45 -9.87 -4.09
CA HIS A 576 2.32 -10.30 -5.49
C HIS A 576 1.69 -9.22 -6.38
N HIS A 577 2.15 -9.12 -7.64
CA HIS A 577 1.70 -8.10 -8.60
C HIS A 577 0.24 -8.23 -9.07
N ASP A 578 -0.54 -9.24 -8.64
CA ASP A 578 -2.02 -9.21 -8.72
C ASP A 578 -2.76 -9.07 -7.37
N ALA A 579 -2.03 -9.09 -6.26
CA ALA A 579 -2.58 -9.06 -4.92
C ALA A 579 -2.78 -7.61 -4.42
N ILE A 580 -1.70 -6.96 -3.96
CA ILE A 580 -1.73 -5.57 -3.49
C ILE A 580 -2.18 -4.58 -4.58
N THR A 581 -1.84 -4.85 -5.84
CA THR A 581 -2.27 -4.08 -7.02
C THR A 581 -3.79 -4.07 -7.21
N GLY A 582 -4.50 -5.06 -6.66
CA GLY A 582 -5.95 -5.20 -6.79
C GLY A 582 -6.41 -5.74 -8.15
N THR A 583 -5.54 -6.44 -8.88
CA THR A 583 -5.79 -6.91 -10.26
C THR A 583 -6.13 -8.40 -10.37
N ALA A 584 -6.18 -9.15 -9.26
CA ALA A 584 -6.76 -10.49 -9.20
C ALA A 584 -8.31 -10.50 -9.30
N LYS A 585 -8.91 -11.69 -9.48
CA LYS A 585 -10.37 -11.90 -9.48
C LYS A 585 -10.97 -11.77 -8.08
N ASP A 586 -12.26 -11.44 -8.01
CA ASP A 586 -12.94 -11.15 -6.73
C ASP A 586 -12.83 -12.27 -5.71
N HIS A 587 -12.99 -13.53 -6.14
CA HIS A 587 -12.85 -14.69 -5.25
C HIS A 587 -11.40 -14.93 -4.77
N VAL A 588 -10.40 -14.45 -5.51
CA VAL A 588 -8.98 -14.53 -5.15
C VAL A 588 -8.62 -13.40 -4.17
N VAL A 589 -9.17 -12.21 -4.38
CA VAL A 589 -9.04 -11.10 -3.44
C VAL A 589 -9.73 -11.42 -2.10
N VAL A 590 -10.86 -12.12 -2.11
CA VAL A 590 -11.49 -12.64 -0.88
C VAL A 590 -10.62 -13.69 -0.18
N ASP A 591 -9.90 -14.54 -0.93
CA ASP A 591 -8.93 -15.49 -0.35
C ASP A 591 -7.76 -14.75 0.32
N TYR A 592 -7.14 -13.78 -0.37
CA TYR A 592 -6.12 -12.90 0.22
C TYR A 592 -6.61 -12.19 1.48
N ALA A 593 -7.78 -11.53 1.41
CA ALA A 593 -8.39 -10.83 2.54
C ALA A 593 -8.63 -11.75 3.75
N SER A 594 -9.03 -13.00 3.50
CA SER A 594 -9.24 -14.00 4.54
C SER A 594 -7.92 -14.39 5.23
N LYS A 595 -6.84 -14.59 4.45
CA LYS A 595 -5.51 -14.88 5.00
C LYS A 595 -4.95 -13.69 5.80
N ILE A 596 -5.07 -12.45 5.29
CA ILE A 596 -4.64 -11.22 5.99
C ILE A 596 -5.42 -11.05 7.30
N PHE A 597 -6.74 -11.25 7.30
CA PHE A 597 -7.55 -11.15 8.51
C PHE A 597 -7.15 -12.16 9.59
N ALA A 598 -7.03 -13.44 9.24
CA ALA A 598 -6.59 -14.47 10.17
C ALA A 598 -5.18 -14.16 10.73
N THR A 599 -4.31 -13.60 9.89
CA THR A 599 -2.98 -13.15 10.28
C THR A 599 -3.00 -11.96 11.24
N LEU A 600 -3.83 -10.94 10.99
CA LEU A 600 -4.00 -9.80 11.91
C LEU A 600 -4.46 -10.27 13.30
N GLN A 601 -5.35 -11.27 13.39
CA GLN A 601 -5.75 -11.85 14.68
C GLN A 601 -4.56 -12.50 15.42
N LYS A 602 -3.72 -13.27 14.71
CA LYS A 602 -2.50 -13.89 15.25
C LYS A 602 -1.52 -12.85 15.76
N LEU A 603 -1.23 -11.82 14.96
CA LEU A 603 -0.31 -10.75 15.32
C LEU A 603 -0.79 -9.94 16.53
N ARG A 604 -2.09 -9.66 16.64
CA ARG A 604 -2.68 -8.99 17.82
C ARG A 604 -2.55 -9.84 19.08
N ASN A 605 -2.72 -11.15 18.98
CA ASN A 605 -2.44 -12.06 20.09
C ASN A 605 -0.94 -12.02 20.46
N ILE A 606 -0.02 -12.15 19.50
CA ILE A 606 1.44 -12.07 19.76
C ILE A 606 1.80 -10.75 20.47
N ILE A 607 1.30 -9.61 19.98
CA ILE A 607 1.51 -8.29 20.60
C ILE A 607 1.01 -8.27 22.04
N GLY A 608 -0.24 -8.69 22.29
CA GLY A 608 -0.84 -8.69 23.62
C GLY A 608 -0.09 -9.59 24.61
N GLN A 609 0.23 -10.81 24.19
CA GLN A 609 0.97 -11.79 24.98
C GLN A 609 2.39 -11.34 25.33
N CYS A 610 3.14 -10.84 24.34
CA CYS A 610 4.48 -10.33 24.56
C CYS A 610 4.46 -9.08 25.46
N ALA A 611 3.44 -8.22 25.34
CA ALA A 611 3.27 -7.08 26.24
C ALA A 611 3.01 -7.49 27.69
N VAL A 612 2.13 -8.48 27.93
CA VAL A 612 1.92 -9.06 29.27
C VAL A 612 3.23 -9.60 29.84
N TYR A 613 4.01 -10.36 29.06
CA TYR A 613 5.31 -10.86 29.52
C TYR A 613 6.32 -9.74 29.83
N LEU A 614 6.43 -8.73 28.97
CA LEU A 614 7.41 -7.67 29.15
C LEU A 614 7.11 -6.81 30.39
N LEU A 615 5.83 -6.64 30.72
CA LEU A 615 5.36 -5.95 31.93
C LEU A 615 5.28 -6.84 33.18
N SER A 616 5.21 -8.17 33.05
CA SER A 616 5.14 -9.08 34.20
C SER A 616 6.46 -9.10 35.01
N PRO A 617 6.40 -9.21 36.36
CA PRO A 617 7.56 -9.51 37.20
C PRO A 617 8.06 -10.96 37.08
N ASN A 618 7.21 -11.91 36.68
CA ASN A 618 7.56 -13.34 36.57
C ASN A 618 6.93 -13.96 35.30
N PHE A 619 7.68 -14.77 34.56
CA PHE A 619 7.15 -15.46 33.36
C PHE A 619 6.06 -16.47 33.74
N LEU A 620 6.28 -17.27 34.79
CA LEU A 620 5.40 -18.40 35.09
C LEU A 620 3.96 -17.96 35.44
N ASP A 621 3.81 -16.76 35.98
CA ASP A 621 2.52 -16.12 36.26
C ASP A 621 1.77 -15.71 34.98
N VAL A 622 2.40 -15.74 33.80
CA VAL A 622 1.79 -15.44 32.48
C VAL A 622 1.30 -16.71 31.77
N LEU A 623 1.72 -17.90 32.23
CA LEU A 623 1.34 -19.19 31.64
C LEU A 623 -0.01 -19.74 32.14
N ASP A 624 -0.61 -19.10 33.15
CA ASP A 624 -1.96 -19.45 33.60
C ASP A 624 -2.98 -18.98 32.55
N GLU A 625 -3.66 -19.92 31.89
CA GLU A 625 -4.73 -19.65 30.91
C GLU A 625 -5.91 -18.83 31.51
N GLN A 626 -5.95 -18.66 32.84
CA GLN A 626 -6.94 -17.87 33.58
C GLN A 626 -6.49 -16.42 33.88
N ILE A 627 -5.30 -16.02 33.42
CA ILE A 627 -4.75 -14.67 33.61
C ILE A 627 -5.00 -13.77 32.38
N ALA A 628 -5.12 -12.47 32.64
CA ALA A 628 -5.82 -11.55 31.76
C ALA A 628 -5.07 -11.26 30.45
N LEU A 629 -5.76 -11.56 29.34
CA LEU A 629 -5.32 -11.22 27.99
C LEU A 629 -5.39 -9.71 27.76
N LEU A 630 -4.28 -9.14 27.28
CA LEU A 630 -4.27 -7.85 26.60
C LEU A 630 -4.68 -8.06 25.14
N GLN A 631 -5.65 -7.30 24.64
CA GLN A 631 -6.08 -7.29 23.24
C GLN A 631 -6.05 -5.87 22.69
N THR A 632 -5.74 -5.71 21.40
CA THR A 632 -5.89 -4.42 20.72
C THR A 632 -7.32 -3.87 20.81
N ASP A 633 -7.46 -2.55 20.96
CA ASP A 633 -8.75 -1.87 21.11
C ASP A 633 -9.70 -1.90 19.89
N GLU A 634 -9.35 -2.64 18.83
CA GLU A 634 -10.13 -2.77 17.61
C GLU A 634 -10.35 -4.24 17.18
N TYR A 635 -11.53 -4.54 16.66
CA TYR A 635 -11.84 -5.76 15.92
C TYR A 635 -12.23 -5.41 14.47
N ARG A 636 -11.64 -6.09 13.48
CA ARG A 636 -11.87 -5.82 12.04
C ARG A 636 -12.24 -7.10 11.32
N PRO A 637 -13.49 -7.32 10.86
CA PRO A 637 -13.82 -8.41 9.96
C PRO A 637 -13.07 -8.29 8.62
N HIS A 638 -12.74 -9.40 7.96
CA HIS A 638 -12.00 -9.45 6.69
C HIS A 638 -12.56 -8.59 5.54
N ASN A 639 -13.83 -8.22 5.60
CA ASN A 639 -14.58 -7.52 4.55
C ASN A 639 -15.24 -6.21 5.05
N ALA A 640 -14.80 -5.66 6.20
CA ALA A 640 -15.38 -4.46 6.81
C ALA A 640 -14.33 -3.59 7.52
N LEU A 641 -14.73 -2.35 7.83
CA LEU A 641 -13.94 -1.40 8.62
C LEU A 641 -13.60 -1.96 10.02
N PRO A 642 -12.48 -1.51 10.63
CA PRO A 642 -12.23 -1.78 12.05
C PRO A 642 -13.29 -1.11 12.92
N GLN A 643 -13.72 -1.81 13.96
CA GLN A 643 -14.63 -1.29 14.99
C GLN A 643 -13.88 -1.23 16.31
N LYS A 644 -13.90 -0.05 16.95
CA LYS A 644 -13.35 0.14 18.29
C LYS A 644 -14.19 -0.60 19.33
N ILE A 645 -13.54 -1.25 20.27
CA ILE A 645 -14.17 -1.97 21.37
C ILE A 645 -14.36 -0.97 22.52
N ALA A 646 -15.61 -0.74 22.93
CA ALA A 646 -15.91 0.19 24.01
C ALA A 646 -15.47 -0.35 25.37
N ILE A 647 -14.68 0.42 26.11
CA ILE A 647 -14.29 0.16 27.49
C ILE A 647 -15.53 0.37 28.38
N LYS A 648 -16.07 -0.73 28.91
CA LYS A 648 -17.27 -0.78 29.75
C LYS A 648 -16.92 -0.62 31.22
N PHE A 649 -17.74 0.11 31.98
CA PHE A 649 -17.58 0.26 33.44
C PHE A 649 -18.78 -0.35 34.18
N SER A 650 -18.56 -0.78 35.43
CA SER A 650 -19.62 -1.32 36.30
C SER A 650 -19.49 -0.81 37.74
N HIS A 651 -20.49 -1.06 38.58
CA HIS A 651 -20.42 -0.71 40.01
C HIS A 651 -19.25 -1.42 40.73
N GLU A 652 -18.92 -2.64 40.31
CA GLU A 652 -17.81 -3.44 40.85
C GLU A 652 -16.45 -3.07 40.25
N ARG A 653 -16.43 -2.57 39.00
CA ARG A 653 -15.22 -2.19 38.28
C ARG A 653 -15.35 -0.79 37.68
N LYS A 654 -15.03 0.21 38.49
CA LYS A 654 -14.92 1.62 38.08
C LYS A 654 -13.60 1.96 37.40
N ASP A 655 -12.61 1.09 37.57
CA ASP A 655 -11.23 1.29 37.15
C ASP A 655 -10.90 0.37 35.97
N ARG A 656 -10.17 0.93 35.00
CA ARG A 656 -9.75 0.27 33.77
C ARG A 656 -8.31 0.61 33.50
N TYR A 657 -7.56 -0.35 32.96
CA TYR A 657 -6.16 -0.18 32.60
C TYR A 657 -5.98 -0.47 31.12
N ILE A 658 -5.20 0.37 30.46
CA ILE A 658 -4.75 0.20 29.09
C ILE A 658 -3.22 0.29 29.05
N VAL A 659 -2.61 -0.42 28.12
CA VAL A 659 -1.18 -0.39 27.84
C VAL A 659 -0.98 0.16 26.43
N LEU A 660 -0.13 1.17 26.31
CA LEU A 660 0.19 1.82 25.05
C LEU A 660 1.58 1.36 24.59
N PHE A 661 1.69 0.89 23.35
CA PHE A 661 2.95 0.48 22.74
C PHE A 661 3.41 1.49 21.68
N ASN A 662 4.50 2.20 21.97
CA ASN A 662 5.25 2.94 20.95
C ASN A 662 6.25 1.99 20.28
N SER A 663 6.13 1.81 18.96
CA SER A 663 7.03 0.97 18.16
C SER A 663 8.11 1.74 17.41
N LEU A 664 8.26 3.06 17.60
CA LEU A 664 9.33 3.86 16.98
C LEU A 664 10.56 3.97 17.89
N GLY A 665 11.70 4.25 17.25
CA GLY A 665 13.01 4.45 17.90
C GLY A 665 13.18 5.78 18.65
N HIS A 666 12.11 6.57 18.73
CA HIS A 666 12.05 7.92 19.28
C HIS A 666 10.87 8.03 20.24
N SER A 667 11.01 8.88 21.26
CA SER A 667 9.91 9.24 22.14
C SER A 667 8.84 10.05 21.39
N ARG A 668 7.57 9.82 21.75
CA ARG A 668 6.41 10.44 21.11
C ARG A 668 5.44 10.96 22.17
N SER A 669 4.86 12.13 21.91
CA SER A 669 3.70 12.66 22.64
C SER A 669 2.57 12.76 21.63
N GLU A 670 1.52 11.94 21.76
CA GLU A 670 0.43 11.88 20.77
C GLU A 670 -0.95 11.80 21.42
N LEU A 671 -1.97 12.22 20.68
CA LEU A 671 -3.35 12.15 21.12
C LEU A 671 -3.90 10.74 20.93
N ILE A 672 -4.13 10.04 22.04
CA ILE A 672 -4.78 8.72 22.06
C ILE A 672 -6.29 8.91 21.91
N LYS A 673 -6.95 8.03 21.17
CA LYS A 673 -8.38 8.05 20.85
C LYS A 673 -8.99 6.66 21.06
N ILE A 674 -9.81 6.51 22.11
CA ILE A 674 -10.43 5.25 22.55
C ILE A 674 -11.93 5.43 22.82
N VAL A 675 -12.69 4.34 22.83
CA VAL A 675 -14.13 4.39 23.12
C VAL A 675 -14.41 3.92 24.55
N VAL A 676 -15.24 4.66 25.28
CA VAL A 676 -15.63 4.42 26.67
C VAL A 676 -17.16 4.47 26.82
N THR A 677 -17.73 3.79 27.82
CA THR A 677 -19.18 3.82 28.08
C THR A 677 -19.63 4.88 29.11
N SER A 678 -18.77 5.84 29.45
CA SER A 678 -19.09 6.95 30.37
C SER A 678 -18.54 8.27 29.86
N SER A 679 -19.34 9.34 29.94
CA SER A 679 -18.97 10.72 29.64
C SER A 679 -18.32 11.46 30.82
N SER A 680 -18.10 10.75 31.95
CA SER A 680 -17.53 11.27 33.20
C SER A 680 -16.42 10.34 33.69
N VAL A 681 -15.18 10.67 33.34
CA VAL A 681 -13.98 9.84 33.57
C VAL A 681 -12.78 10.68 33.97
N ILE A 682 -11.81 10.05 34.63
CA ILE A 682 -10.48 10.61 34.89
C ILE A 682 -9.45 9.64 34.31
N VAL A 683 -8.52 10.15 33.51
CA VAL A 683 -7.35 9.39 33.04
C VAL A 683 -6.18 9.70 33.96
N LYS A 684 -5.37 8.68 34.31
CA LYS A 684 -4.08 8.88 34.96
C LYS A 684 -2.95 8.21 34.19
N ASP A 685 -1.76 8.78 34.33
CA ASP A 685 -0.51 8.23 33.82
C ASP A 685 0.05 7.11 34.70
N SER A 686 1.18 6.54 34.26
CA SER A 686 1.94 5.50 34.97
C SER A 686 2.52 5.92 36.34
N SER A 687 2.38 7.19 36.71
CA SER A 687 2.82 7.82 37.97
C SER A 687 1.66 8.35 38.82
N GLU A 688 0.42 7.94 38.51
CA GLU A 688 -0.84 8.36 39.15
C GLU A 688 -1.21 9.86 38.98
N ASN A 689 -0.54 10.61 38.10
CA ASN A 689 -0.92 11.98 37.80
C ASN A 689 -2.17 12.02 36.90
N ILE A 690 -3.07 12.97 37.17
CA ILE A 690 -4.27 13.17 36.33
C ILE A 690 -3.87 13.81 34.99
N VAL A 691 -4.26 13.16 33.90
CA VAL A 691 -4.04 13.64 32.53
C VAL A 691 -5.27 14.40 32.03
N PRO A 692 -5.14 15.61 31.48
CA PRO A 692 -6.25 16.32 30.84
C PRO A 692 -6.86 15.49 29.70
N CYS A 693 -8.19 15.39 29.69
CA CYS A 693 -8.92 14.61 28.70
C CYS A 693 -10.11 15.36 28.09
N GLN A 694 -10.44 14.98 26.86
CA GLN A 694 -11.58 15.46 26.09
C GLN A 694 -12.54 14.29 25.81
N ILE A 695 -13.84 14.57 25.79
CA ILE A 695 -14.90 13.63 25.42
C ILE A 695 -15.59 14.14 24.16
N ASN A 696 -15.60 13.31 23.13
CA ASN A 696 -16.31 13.48 21.85
C ASN A 696 -17.49 12.48 21.76
N PRO A 697 -18.53 12.76 20.95
CA PRO A 697 -19.53 11.77 20.58
C PRO A 697 -18.95 10.72 19.62
N VAL A 698 -19.42 9.47 19.69
CA VAL A 698 -19.18 8.48 18.64
C VAL A 698 -20.27 8.61 17.57
N PHE A 699 -19.89 8.83 16.31
CA PHE A 699 -20.81 8.85 15.18
C PHE A 699 -20.88 7.48 14.48
N LYS A 700 -22.09 7.01 14.15
CA LYS A 700 -22.33 5.90 13.22
C LYS A 700 -23.41 6.31 12.22
N LYS A 701 -23.04 6.48 10.94
CA LYS A 701 -23.94 6.86 9.83
C LYS A 701 -24.84 8.07 10.19
N ARG A 702 -24.20 9.20 10.54
CA ARG A 702 -24.83 10.47 10.97
C ARG A 702 -25.59 10.46 12.29
N LYS A 703 -25.59 9.36 13.06
CA LYS A 703 -26.19 9.31 14.40
C LYS A 703 -25.12 9.34 15.47
N ILE A 704 -25.35 10.15 16.51
CA ILE A 704 -24.60 10.05 17.77
C ILE A 704 -25.03 8.76 18.48
N MET A 705 -24.07 7.98 18.94
CA MET A 705 -24.30 6.77 19.70
C MET A 705 -24.51 7.08 21.18
N GLU A 706 -25.66 6.70 21.73
CA GLU A 706 -25.92 6.80 23.17
C GLU A 706 -25.09 5.75 23.93
N GLY A 707 -24.45 6.15 25.03
CA GLY A 707 -23.63 5.25 25.85
C GLY A 707 -22.29 4.82 25.24
N GLU A 708 -21.90 5.36 24.08
CA GLU A 708 -20.56 5.24 23.51
C GLU A 708 -19.96 6.65 23.32
N TYR A 709 -18.87 6.92 24.03
CA TYR A 709 -18.15 8.20 23.97
C TYR A 709 -16.72 7.97 23.55
N GLU A 710 -16.17 8.92 22.80
CA GLU A 710 -14.78 8.91 22.38
C GLU A 710 -13.97 9.73 23.38
N LEU A 711 -13.07 9.05 24.10
CA LEU A 711 -12.15 9.65 25.07
C LEU A 711 -10.81 9.92 24.39
N LEU A 712 -10.35 11.17 24.50
CA LEU A 712 -9.06 11.64 24.02
C LEU A 712 -8.20 12.19 25.15
N PHE A 713 -6.91 11.88 25.14
CA PHE A 713 -5.91 12.37 26.10
C PHE A 713 -4.51 12.26 25.48
N TYR A 714 -3.55 13.06 25.96
CA TYR A 714 -2.16 12.92 25.53
C TYR A 714 -1.47 11.76 26.24
N ALA A 715 -0.76 10.94 25.49
CA ALA A 715 0.17 9.97 26.04
C ALA A 715 1.60 10.35 25.65
N GLU A 716 2.46 10.51 26.66
CA GLU A 716 3.90 10.56 26.48
C GLU A 716 4.45 9.13 26.58
N LEU A 717 5.16 8.70 25.55
CA LEU A 717 5.67 7.34 25.38
C LEU A 717 7.16 7.38 24.98
N PRO A 718 8.07 6.80 25.78
CA PRO A 718 9.47 6.66 25.41
C PRO A 718 9.70 5.86 24.12
N ALA A 719 10.91 5.91 23.58
CA ALA A 719 11.32 5.07 22.45
C ALA A 719 11.14 3.56 22.77
N VAL A 720 10.51 2.83 21.84
CA VAL A 720 10.22 1.38 21.89
C VAL A 720 9.66 0.91 23.26
N SER A 721 8.64 1.58 23.78
CA SER A 721 8.14 1.38 25.14
C SER A 721 6.72 0.82 25.24
N LEU A 722 6.45 0.08 26.33
CA LEU A 722 5.09 -0.17 26.83
C LEU A 722 4.83 0.72 28.05
N VAL A 723 3.72 1.45 28.10
CA VAL A 723 3.34 2.32 29.24
C VAL A 723 1.87 2.11 29.60
N THR A 724 1.59 1.93 30.89
CA THR A 724 0.23 1.74 31.43
C THR A 724 -0.40 3.07 31.80
N TYR A 725 -1.67 3.25 31.43
CA TYR A 725 -2.54 4.34 31.86
C TYR A 725 -3.80 3.74 32.49
N SER A 726 -4.38 4.45 33.47
CA SER A 726 -5.65 4.06 34.09
C SER A 726 -6.78 5.03 33.73
N ILE A 727 -8.01 4.51 33.71
CA ILE A 727 -9.24 5.25 33.41
C ILE A 727 -10.24 4.91 34.51
N HIS A 728 -10.70 5.94 35.22
CA HIS A 728 -11.55 5.83 36.41
C HIS A 728 -12.89 6.53 36.15
N VAL A 729 -14.03 5.86 36.35
CA VAL A 729 -15.34 6.53 36.30
C VAL A 729 -15.63 7.28 37.60
N VAL A 730 -16.04 8.54 37.44
CA VAL A 730 -16.38 9.47 38.53
C VAL A 730 -17.81 10.01 38.38
N GLY A 731 -18.35 10.57 39.47
CA GLY A 731 -19.59 11.33 39.41
C GLY A 731 -19.44 12.58 38.54
N THR A 732 -20.54 13.07 37.97
CA THR A 732 -20.57 14.26 37.09
C THR A 732 -19.96 15.50 37.75
N GLU A 733 -20.16 15.68 39.06
CA GLU A 733 -19.59 16.78 39.88
C GLU A 733 -18.06 16.71 40.07
N HIS A 734 -17.42 15.59 39.72
CA HIS A 734 -15.98 15.35 39.87
C HIS A 734 -15.29 15.04 38.53
N SER A 735 -16.00 15.16 37.40
CA SER A 735 -15.44 14.95 36.07
C SER A 735 -14.56 16.13 35.66
N ILE A 736 -13.30 15.86 35.35
CA ILE A 736 -12.33 16.84 34.81
C ILE A 736 -12.31 16.78 33.26
N SER A 737 -12.95 15.78 32.66
CA SER A 737 -13.10 15.63 31.20
C SER A 737 -13.85 16.81 30.57
N HIS A 738 -13.24 17.44 29.56
CA HIS A 738 -13.86 18.49 28.77
C HIS A 738 -14.73 17.88 27.68
N ARG A 739 -16.04 18.14 27.70
CA ARG A 739 -16.97 17.66 26.67
C ARG A 739 -16.94 18.60 25.47
N ALA A 740 -16.83 18.04 24.27
CA ALA A 740 -16.79 18.82 23.03
C ALA A 740 -18.13 19.55 22.77
N VAL A 741 -18.04 20.70 22.12
CA VAL A 741 -19.20 21.44 21.62
C VAL A 741 -19.44 21.01 20.18
N LEU A 742 -20.69 20.69 19.85
CA LEU A 742 -21.11 20.23 18.52
C LEU A 742 -21.86 21.36 17.82
N LYS A 743 -21.35 21.80 16.66
CA LYS A 743 -21.98 22.86 15.86
C LYS A 743 -22.46 22.27 14.54
N PHE A 744 -23.76 22.41 14.27
CA PHE A 744 -24.40 21.86 13.08
C PHE A 744 -24.73 22.99 12.09
N MET A 745 -24.34 22.81 10.82
CA MET A 745 -24.69 23.69 9.70
C MET A 745 -25.35 22.85 8.59
N ASN A 746 -26.33 23.45 7.89
CA ASN A 746 -27.15 22.79 6.86
C ASN A 746 -27.93 21.53 7.31
N ALA A 747 -27.92 21.17 8.59
CA ALA A 747 -28.70 20.06 9.13
C ALA A 747 -30.20 20.39 9.19
N GLU A 748 -31.06 19.49 8.71
CA GLU A 748 -32.53 19.67 8.75
C GLU A 748 -33.09 19.62 10.18
N ALA A 749 -32.46 18.85 11.06
CA ALA A 749 -32.77 18.75 12.48
C ALA A 749 -31.49 18.45 13.27
N ILE A 750 -31.38 19.01 14.48
CA ILE A 750 -30.28 18.73 15.39
C ILE A 750 -30.69 17.51 16.25
N PRO A 751 -29.82 16.51 16.44
CA PRO A 751 -30.07 15.44 17.40
C PRO A 751 -30.36 15.99 18.80
N SER A 752 -31.21 15.33 19.58
CA SER A 752 -31.31 15.61 21.01
C SER A 752 -30.35 14.69 21.76
N ASN A 753 -29.53 15.26 22.65
CA ASN A 753 -28.51 14.58 23.44
C ASN A 753 -28.30 15.40 24.72
N GLN A 754 -28.13 14.72 25.87
CA GLN A 754 -28.00 15.38 27.17
C GLN A 754 -26.54 15.59 27.59
N ASP A 755 -25.59 14.91 26.95
CA ASP A 755 -24.18 14.96 27.32
C ASP A 755 -23.40 16.08 26.66
N PHE A 756 -23.77 16.47 25.44
CA PHE A 756 -23.04 17.43 24.61
C PHE A 756 -23.82 18.73 24.39
N LEU A 757 -23.13 19.87 24.48
CA LEU A 757 -23.69 21.14 24.05
C LEU A 757 -23.77 21.17 22.52
N MET A 758 -24.98 21.26 21.98
CA MET A 758 -25.22 21.34 20.54
C MET A 758 -25.75 22.70 20.14
N VAL A 759 -25.22 23.25 19.05
CA VAL A 759 -25.49 24.61 18.58
C VAL A 759 -25.88 24.55 17.10
N HIS A 760 -26.99 25.17 16.73
CA HIS A 760 -27.25 25.49 15.32
C HIS A 760 -26.40 26.69 14.93
N LEU A 761 -25.73 26.61 13.78
CA LEU A 761 -25.11 27.79 13.17
C LEU A 761 -25.85 28.13 11.88
N ASP A 762 -26.29 29.39 11.79
CA ASP A 762 -26.80 29.96 10.55
C ASP A 762 -25.72 29.89 9.44
N PRO A 763 -26.11 29.79 8.16
CA PRO A 763 -25.15 29.77 7.05
C PRO A 763 -24.27 31.03 7.04
N GLN A 764 -22.96 30.83 7.21
CA GLN A 764 -21.93 31.87 7.04
C GLN A 764 -21.14 31.63 5.75
N ASP A 765 -20.43 32.65 5.25
CA ASP A 765 -19.56 32.47 4.08
C ASP A 765 -18.34 31.57 4.39
N GLN A 766 -17.83 31.65 5.62
CA GLN A 766 -16.68 30.87 6.09
C GLN A 766 -16.69 30.71 7.62
N PHE A 767 -16.03 29.66 8.10
CA PHE A 767 -15.78 29.42 9.53
C PHE A 767 -14.37 28.82 9.73
N SER A 768 -13.94 28.62 10.98
CA SER A 768 -12.60 28.08 11.28
C SER A 768 -12.58 27.21 12.53
N ILE A 769 -11.73 26.19 12.55
CA ILE A 769 -11.26 25.51 13.77
C ILE A 769 -9.79 25.86 14.06
N LYS A 770 -9.36 25.71 15.32
CA LYS A 770 -8.06 26.16 15.81
C LYS A 770 -7.37 25.11 16.70
N SER A 771 -6.05 25.13 16.69
CA SER A 771 -5.16 24.58 17.71
C SER A 771 -4.12 25.64 18.11
N ASP A 772 -3.25 25.34 19.06
CA ASP A 772 -2.14 26.24 19.46
C ASP A 772 -1.07 26.41 18.37
N TYR A 773 -1.16 25.62 17.28
CA TYR A 773 -0.20 25.59 16.17
C TYR A 773 -0.77 26.11 14.85
N PHE A 774 -2.05 25.87 14.58
CA PHE A 774 -2.70 26.14 13.29
C PHE A 774 -4.12 26.69 13.45
N THR A 775 -4.54 27.54 12.51
CA THR A 775 -5.96 27.81 12.24
C THR A 775 -6.30 27.33 10.84
N ALA A 776 -7.34 26.51 10.72
CA ALA A 776 -7.86 26.00 9.45
C ALA A 776 -9.20 26.68 9.15
N TYR A 777 -9.35 27.20 7.93
CA TYR A 777 -10.52 27.92 7.45
C TYR A 777 -11.28 27.13 6.41
N PHE A 778 -12.61 27.13 6.53
CA PHE A 778 -13.53 26.30 5.76
C PHE A 778 -14.59 27.15 5.08
N SER A 779 -15.08 26.69 3.93
CA SER A 779 -16.23 27.28 3.25
C SER A 779 -17.52 26.96 4.03
N GLY A 780 -18.31 27.96 4.40
CA GLY A 780 -19.59 27.69 5.08
C GLY A 780 -20.68 27.13 4.16
N SER A 781 -20.49 27.16 2.83
CA SER A 781 -21.44 26.62 1.86
C SER A 781 -21.33 25.11 1.62
N ASN A 782 -20.14 24.52 1.81
CA ASN A 782 -19.89 23.09 1.58
C ASN A 782 -18.97 22.42 2.61
N GLY A 783 -18.48 23.14 3.62
CA GLY A 783 -17.66 22.60 4.70
C GLY A 783 -16.22 22.25 4.32
N LEU A 784 -15.79 22.45 3.07
CA LEU A 784 -14.47 22.06 2.61
C LEU A 784 -13.39 23.08 3.02
N LEU A 785 -12.18 22.58 3.27
CA LEU A 785 -11.00 23.38 3.61
C LEU A 785 -10.67 24.37 2.48
N LYS A 786 -10.29 25.59 2.87
CA LYS A 786 -9.87 26.68 1.96
C LYS A 786 -8.46 27.20 2.25
N LYS A 787 -8.06 27.26 3.52
CA LYS A 787 -6.79 27.90 3.94
C LYS A 787 -6.32 27.37 5.29
N ILE A 788 -5.01 27.28 5.46
CA ILE A 788 -4.32 27.02 6.72
C ILE A 788 -3.43 28.22 7.05
N THR A 789 -3.35 28.60 8.32
CA THR A 789 -2.37 29.57 8.82
C THR A 789 -1.67 29.02 10.05
N SER A 790 -0.40 29.38 10.25
CA SER A 790 0.35 29.11 11.47
C SER A 790 1.06 30.37 11.95
N ALA A 791 0.62 30.89 13.10
CA ALA A 791 1.23 32.07 13.72
C ALA A 791 2.70 31.80 14.10
N ASN A 792 3.01 30.60 14.60
CA ASN A 792 4.34 30.22 15.06
C ASN A 792 5.36 30.11 13.91
N LEU A 793 4.89 29.72 12.71
CA LEU A 793 5.73 29.69 11.50
C LEU A 793 5.75 31.03 10.75
N GLY A 794 4.81 31.94 11.04
CA GLY A 794 4.56 33.13 10.23
C GLY A 794 4.07 32.79 8.82
N ALA A 795 3.30 31.71 8.69
CA ALA A 795 3.03 31.05 7.41
C ALA A 795 1.54 30.97 7.07
N GLU A 796 1.25 31.07 5.78
CA GLU A 796 -0.08 30.94 5.19
C GLU A 796 -0.02 29.96 4.02
N LEU A 797 -1.01 29.07 3.92
CA LEU A 797 -1.20 28.17 2.78
C LEU A 797 -2.67 28.21 2.39
N ASP A 798 -2.97 28.79 1.24
CA ASP A 798 -4.28 28.55 0.62
C ASP A 798 -4.28 27.09 0.14
N VAL A 799 -5.34 26.36 0.47
CA VAL A 799 -5.51 24.94 0.12
C VAL A 799 -7.00 24.65 0.01
N GLN A 800 -7.52 24.77 -1.21
CA GLN A 800 -8.92 24.48 -1.50
C GLN A 800 -9.06 23.01 -1.86
N ILE A 801 -9.90 22.29 -1.11
CA ILE A 801 -10.25 20.90 -1.41
C ILE A 801 -11.43 20.84 -2.37
N LYS A 802 -11.35 19.97 -3.38
CA LYS A 802 -12.45 19.61 -4.27
C LYS A 802 -12.53 18.10 -4.46
N PHE A 803 -13.74 17.56 -4.57
CA PHE A 803 -13.95 16.18 -5.00
C PHE A 803 -14.40 16.17 -6.46
N LEU A 804 -13.81 15.29 -7.27
CA LEU A 804 -14.10 15.17 -8.69
C LEU A 804 -14.23 13.70 -9.11
N LYS A 805 -14.88 13.46 -10.25
CA LYS A 805 -15.04 12.14 -10.85
C LYS A 805 -14.57 12.13 -12.30
N TYR A 806 -13.70 11.19 -12.64
CA TYR A 806 -13.44 10.79 -14.03
C TYR A 806 -14.50 9.78 -14.50
N GLY A 807 -14.77 9.76 -15.81
CA GLY A 807 -15.46 8.65 -16.48
C GLY A 807 -14.45 7.68 -17.12
N THR A 808 -14.95 6.76 -17.95
CA THR A 808 -14.15 5.90 -18.83
C THR A 808 -14.58 6.10 -20.27
N LYS A 809 -13.65 5.94 -21.23
CA LYS A 809 -13.94 5.95 -22.67
C LYS A 809 -15.23 5.18 -23.01
N THR A 810 -16.17 5.85 -23.68
CA THR A 810 -17.50 5.30 -24.02
C THR A 810 -17.50 4.56 -25.36
N LYS A 811 -16.68 5.01 -26.31
CA LYS A 811 -16.47 4.44 -27.65
C LYS A 811 -15.17 3.64 -27.70
N GLY A 812 -15.13 2.61 -28.55
CA GLY A 812 -13.99 1.69 -28.65
C GLY A 812 -14.14 0.43 -27.79
N LYS A 813 -13.19 -0.49 -27.92
CA LYS A 813 -13.12 -1.72 -27.11
C LYS A 813 -12.36 -1.50 -25.80
N ASP A 814 -11.37 -0.63 -25.82
CA ASP A 814 -10.44 -0.38 -24.73
C ASP A 814 -10.97 0.73 -23.80
N LYS A 815 -10.99 0.45 -22.50
CA LYS A 815 -11.65 1.21 -21.44
C LYS A 815 -10.88 1.07 -20.12
N SER A 816 -11.16 1.91 -19.13
CA SER A 816 -10.68 1.68 -17.77
C SER A 816 -11.17 0.33 -17.26
N GLY A 817 -10.27 -0.43 -16.65
CA GLY A 817 -10.50 -1.70 -15.96
C GLY A 817 -9.57 -1.78 -14.75
N ALA A 818 -9.21 -2.97 -14.27
CA ALA A 818 -8.40 -3.09 -13.06
C ALA A 818 -6.97 -2.52 -13.19
N TYR A 819 -6.37 -2.57 -14.37
CA TYR A 819 -5.01 -2.11 -14.64
C TYR A 819 -5.03 -0.70 -15.25
N LEU A 820 -5.86 -0.50 -16.28
CA LEU A 820 -5.85 0.72 -17.09
C LEU A 820 -6.68 1.84 -16.49
N PHE A 821 -6.18 3.07 -16.60
CA PHE A 821 -6.96 4.29 -16.46
C PHE A 821 -7.09 4.95 -17.84
N LEU A 822 -8.31 5.01 -18.37
CA LEU A 822 -8.62 5.56 -19.70
C LEU A 822 -9.82 6.52 -19.61
N PRO A 823 -9.60 7.76 -19.11
CA PRO A 823 -10.68 8.74 -18.95
C PRO A 823 -11.33 9.13 -20.28
N ASP A 824 -12.61 9.50 -20.23
CA ASP A 824 -13.37 10.01 -21.38
C ASP A 824 -13.25 11.53 -21.56
N THR A 825 -13.10 12.25 -20.45
CA THR A 825 -13.08 13.71 -20.33
C THR A 825 -12.26 14.10 -19.09
N ASP A 826 -11.94 15.39 -18.95
CA ASP A 826 -11.43 15.94 -17.69
C ASP A 826 -12.37 15.65 -16.51
N ALA A 827 -11.81 15.58 -15.30
CA ALA A 827 -12.59 15.28 -14.10
C ALA A 827 -13.68 16.31 -13.85
N LYS A 828 -14.89 15.85 -13.54
CA LYS A 828 -16.05 16.69 -13.25
C LYS A 828 -16.23 16.80 -11.74
N GLU A 829 -16.36 18.03 -11.24
CA GLU A 829 -16.57 18.30 -9.82
C GLU A 829 -17.88 17.66 -9.32
N VAL A 830 -17.88 17.19 -8.07
CA VAL A 830 -19.04 16.57 -7.42
C VAL A 830 -20.01 17.67 -6.95
N GLU A 831 -21.30 17.47 -7.19
CA GLU A 831 -22.36 18.37 -6.70
C GLU A 831 -22.56 18.19 -5.19
N TYR A 832 -22.15 19.18 -4.39
CA TYR A 832 -22.22 19.09 -2.92
C TYR A 832 -23.63 19.31 -2.35
N ASN A 833 -24.52 20.01 -3.07
CA ASN A 833 -25.95 20.17 -2.76
C ASN A 833 -26.29 20.55 -1.29
N LYS A 834 -25.59 21.55 -0.73
CA LYS A 834 -25.67 21.97 0.70
C LYS A 834 -25.47 20.78 1.65
N PRO A 835 -24.25 20.23 1.74
CA PRO A 835 -23.99 19.07 2.57
C PRO A 835 -24.16 19.45 4.05
N GLU A 836 -24.58 18.47 4.85
CA GLU A 836 -24.60 18.56 6.30
C GLU A 836 -23.15 18.65 6.81
N ILE A 837 -22.89 19.62 7.69
CA ILE A 837 -21.58 19.88 8.28
C ILE A 837 -21.71 19.83 9.79
N VAL A 838 -20.85 19.04 10.43
CA VAL A 838 -20.74 18.95 11.89
C VAL A 838 -19.34 19.38 12.28
N VAL A 839 -19.23 20.40 13.14
CA VAL A 839 -17.97 20.81 13.75
C VAL A 839 -17.94 20.31 15.19
N VAL A 840 -16.94 19.51 15.52
CA VAL A 840 -16.64 19.06 16.88
C VAL A 840 -15.52 19.96 17.41
N GLU A 841 -15.77 20.73 18.46
CA GLU A 841 -14.81 21.68 19.01
C GLU A 841 -14.46 21.34 20.47
N GLY A 842 -13.17 21.18 20.74
CA GLY A 842 -12.64 20.88 22.07
C GLY A 842 -11.15 21.23 22.22
N PRO A 843 -10.62 21.20 23.46
CA PRO A 843 -9.30 21.74 23.79
C PRO A 843 -8.11 20.89 23.31
N LEU A 844 -8.30 19.58 23.08
CA LEU A 844 -7.26 18.65 22.62
C LEU A 844 -7.35 18.37 21.11
N MET A 845 -8.57 18.43 20.56
CA MET A 845 -8.87 18.21 19.16
C MET A 845 -10.10 19.01 18.74
N SER A 846 -10.04 19.59 17.55
CA SER A 846 -11.22 20.07 16.83
C SER A 846 -11.29 19.44 15.44
N GLU A 847 -12.50 19.18 14.94
CA GLU A 847 -12.77 18.45 13.70
C GLU A 847 -13.94 19.07 12.92
N VAL A 848 -13.85 19.05 11.60
CA VAL A 848 -14.95 19.37 10.68
C VAL A 848 -15.29 18.10 9.90
N ILE A 849 -16.54 17.65 10.01
CA ILE A 849 -17.10 16.49 9.34
C ILE A 849 -18.10 16.97 8.29
N VAL A 850 -17.95 16.54 7.04
CA VAL A 850 -18.78 16.92 5.90
C VAL A 850 -19.39 15.67 5.27
N MET A 851 -20.71 15.60 5.25
CA MET A 851 -21.47 14.45 4.79
C MET A 851 -21.82 14.57 3.29
N LEU A 852 -20.89 14.20 2.40
CA LEU A 852 -21.16 14.13 0.96
C LEU A 852 -21.86 12.81 0.59
N LYS A 853 -22.24 12.66 -0.70
CA LYS A 853 -22.95 11.45 -1.18
C LYS A 853 -22.05 10.22 -1.24
N GLU A 854 -20.81 10.36 -1.71
CA GLU A 854 -19.84 9.25 -1.84
C GLU A 854 -18.69 9.30 -0.82
N VAL A 855 -18.60 10.38 -0.03
CA VAL A 855 -17.51 10.60 0.94
C VAL A 855 -18.05 11.21 2.22
N GLU A 856 -17.79 10.56 3.35
CA GLU A 856 -17.83 11.19 4.67
C GLU A 856 -16.41 11.75 4.93
N HIS A 857 -16.26 13.07 4.82
CA HIS A 857 -14.98 13.78 4.77
C HIS A 857 -14.70 14.50 6.08
N HIS A 858 -13.58 14.17 6.72
CA HIS A 858 -13.14 14.72 7.99
C HIS A 858 -11.86 15.52 7.80
N VAL A 859 -11.79 16.68 8.45
CA VAL A 859 -10.58 17.49 8.57
C VAL A 859 -10.38 17.84 10.04
N SER A 860 -9.27 17.39 10.64
CA SER A 860 -9.03 17.58 12.07
C SER A 860 -7.72 18.33 12.37
N LEU A 861 -7.79 19.12 13.44
CA LEU A 861 -6.67 19.77 14.10
C LEU A 861 -6.50 19.14 15.49
N LYS A 862 -5.44 18.36 15.65
CA LYS A 862 -4.98 17.89 16.96
C LYS A 862 -4.13 18.98 17.59
N ASN A 863 -4.39 19.31 18.85
CA ASN A 863 -3.59 20.27 19.61
C ASN A 863 -2.30 19.63 20.20
N SER A 864 -1.82 18.56 19.58
CA SER A 864 -0.70 17.76 20.07
C SER A 864 0.65 18.47 19.83
N PRO A 865 1.57 18.44 20.81
CA PRO A 865 2.95 18.87 20.58
C PRO A 865 3.72 17.93 19.64
N GLY A 866 3.34 16.65 19.52
CA GLY A 866 4.03 15.68 18.68
C GLY A 866 3.71 15.74 17.18
N PHE A 867 4.20 14.72 16.48
CA PHE A 867 4.13 14.61 15.02
C PHE A 867 2.71 14.35 14.47
N ASP A 868 1.81 13.83 15.30
CA ASP A 868 0.38 13.70 15.00
C ASP A 868 -0.32 15.06 14.86
N GLY A 869 0.12 16.07 15.60
CA GLY A 869 -0.33 17.47 15.50
C GLY A 869 0.47 18.33 14.52
N ALA A 870 1.47 17.78 13.81
CA ALA A 870 2.40 18.55 12.97
C ALA A 870 1.76 19.20 11.73
N GLY A 871 0.55 18.80 11.35
CA GLY A 871 -0.18 19.33 10.20
C GLY A 871 -1.66 19.04 10.28
N ILE A 872 -2.36 19.14 9.14
CA ILE A 872 -3.80 18.87 9.05
C ILE A 872 -4.00 17.39 8.75
N GLU A 873 -4.79 16.69 9.58
CA GLU A 873 -5.15 15.30 9.34
C GLU A 873 -6.49 15.22 8.62
N ILE A 874 -6.53 14.50 7.51
CA ILE A 874 -7.72 14.27 6.68
C ILE A 874 -8.07 12.80 6.73
N TYR A 875 -9.32 12.49 7.04
CA TYR A 875 -9.87 11.15 6.95
C TYR A 875 -11.07 11.17 5.99
N ASN A 876 -11.03 10.31 4.98
CA ASN A 876 -12.12 10.12 4.03
C ASN A 876 -12.65 8.70 4.19
N LEU A 877 -13.93 8.57 4.55
CA LEU A 877 -14.66 7.31 4.42
C LEU A 877 -15.38 7.31 3.07
N ILE A 878 -14.86 6.52 2.12
CA ILE A 878 -15.30 6.50 0.72
C ILE A 878 -16.27 5.34 0.48
N ASN A 879 -17.40 5.61 -0.18
CA ASN A 879 -18.29 4.60 -0.74
C ASN A 879 -18.79 5.03 -2.12
N ILE A 880 -18.24 4.39 -3.16
CA ILE A 880 -18.69 4.54 -4.56
C ILE A 880 -19.43 3.31 -5.09
N ALA A 881 -19.86 2.38 -4.24
CA ALA A 881 -20.48 1.12 -4.67
C ALA A 881 -21.79 1.30 -5.45
N SER A 882 -22.44 2.46 -5.32
CA SER A 882 -23.62 2.86 -6.10
C SER A 882 -23.32 3.49 -7.46
N GLU A 883 -22.07 3.88 -7.71
CA GLU A 883 -21.68 4.53 -8.96
C GLU A 883 -21.54 3.51 -10.11
N THR A 884 -21.32 4.00 -11.32
CA THR A 884 -21.09 3.15 -12.50
C THR A 884 -20.10 3.82 -13.44
N ASN A 885 -18.97 3.16 -13.68
CA ASN A 885 -17.89 3.66 -14.52
C ASN A 885 -17.41 5.05 -14.08
N LYS A 886 -17.02 5.14 -12.80
CA LYS A 886 -16.51 6.36 -12.15
C LYS A 886 -15.27 6.07 -11.32
N GLU A 887 -14.35 7.03 -11.36
CA GLU A 887 -13.11 7.03 -10.58
C GLU A 887 -13.08 8.33 -9.80
N LEU A 888 -13.06 8.24 -8.47
CA LEU A 888 -13.22 9.36 -7.54
C LEU A 888 -11.83 9.91 -7.15
N VAL A 889 -11.68 11.23 -7.22
CA VAL A 889 -10.42 11.94 -6.99
C VAL A 889 -10.67 13.09 -6.02
N MET A 890 -9.73 13.32 -5.10
CA MET A 890 -9.65 14.52 -4.29
C MET A 890 -8.53 15.42 -4.82
N ARG A 891 -8.84 16.68 -5.10
CA ARG A 891 -7.91 17.70 -5.60
C ARG A 891 -7.66 18.75 -4.52
N PHE A 892 -6.40 19.07 -4.31
CA PHE A 892 -5.92 20.24 -3.59
C PHE A 892 -5.53 21.32 -4.61
N ILE A 893 -5.96 22.55 -4.36
CA ILE A 893 -5.56 23.73 -5.13
C ILE A 893 -4.88 24.69 -4.15
N THR A 894 -3.59 24.95 -4.35
CA THR A 894 -2.76 25.74 -3.45
C THR A 894 -2.18 26.98 -4.11
N ASN A 895 -1.66 27.90 -3.29
CA ASN A 895 -0.88 29.06 -3.74
C ASN A 895 0.64 28.78 -3.87
N VAL A 896 1.10 27.53 -3.63
CA VAL A 896 2.51 27.16 -3.76
C VAL A 896 2.87 27.02 -5.25
N THR A 897 3.88 27.77 -5.70
CA THR A 897 4.16 27.99 -7.13
C THR A 897 5.16 26.98 -7.71
N ASN A 898 4.67 25.80 -8.13
CA ASN A 898 5.48 24.87 -8.94
C ASN A 898 5.33 25.15 -10.45
N ASP A 899 5.79 26.30 -10.92
CA ASP A 899 5.52 26.83 -12.28
C ASP A 899 5.87 25.88 -13.45
N LYS A 900 6.88 25.03 -13.27
CA LYS A 900 7.27 23.99 -14.26
C LYS A 900 6.39 22.73 -14.22
N GLN A 901 5.37 22.71 -13.37
CA GLN A 901 4.56 21.53 -13.01
C GLN A 901 5.43 20.37 -12.52
N GLU A 902 6.46 20.70 -11.75
CA GLU A 902 7.36 19.75 -11.09
C GLU A 902 6.81 19.38 -9.71
N PHE A 903 6.88 18.10 -9.37
CA PHE A 903 6.48 17.57 -8.08
C PHE A 903 7.29 16.30 -7.80
N PHE A 904 7.22 15.78 -6.58
CA PHE A 904 7.96 14.61 -6.14
C PHE A 904 7.00 13.58 -5.60
N THR A 905 7.22 12.32 -5.95
CA THR A 905 6.48 11.15 -5.42
C THR A 905 7.47 10.18 -4.82
N ASP A 906 7.10 9.51 -3.74
CA ASP A 906 7.92 8.44 -3.19
C ASP A 906 7.89 7.18 -4.07
N LEU A 907 8.99 6.43 -4.04
CA LEU A 907 9.11 5.10 -4.61
C LEU A 907 9.19 4.11 -3.46
N ASN A 908 8.10 3.38 -3.24
CA ASN A 908 7.95 2.34 -2.22
C ASN A 908 8.19 2.82 -0.77
N GLY A 909 8.16 4.12 -0.50
CA GLY A 909 8.52 4.71 0.79
C GLY A 909 10.02 4.76 1.11
N LEU A 910 10.88 4.40 0.16
CA LEU A 910 12.34 4.42 0.35
C LEU A 910 12.96 5.75 -0.07
N GLN A 911 12.64 6.22 -1.27
CA GLN A 911 13.28 7.37 -1.92
C GLN A 911 12.25 8.26 -2.61
N MET A 912 12.57 9.53 -2.83
CA MET A 912 11.75 10.43 -3.65
C MET A 912 12.32 10.53 -5.06
N ILE A 913 11.45 10.61 -6.05
CA ILE A 913 11.84 10.89 -7.44
C ILE A 913 11.08 12.10 -7.98
N LYS A 914 11.79 12.91 -8.78
CA LYS A 914 11.25 14.08 -9.45
C LYS A 914 10.32 13.66 -10.59
N ARG A 915 9.13 14.25 -10.62
CA ARG A 915 8.12 14.15 -11.69
C ARG A 915 7.95 15.51 -12.34
N ARG A 916 7.53 15.51 -13.61
CA ARG A 916 7.06 16.70 -14.32
C ARG A 916 5.82 16.34 -15.13
N TYR A 917 4.81 17.21 -15.13
CA TYR A 917 3.64 17.03 -16.00
C TYR A 917 4.01 17.27 -17.47
N LEU A 918 3.92 16.23 -18.30
CA LEU A 918 4.23 16.26 -19.73
C LEU A 918 2.95 16.44 -20.55
N LYS A 919 2.69 17.67 -20.99
CA LYS A 919 1.53 18.05 -21.85
C LYS A 919 1.43 17.28 -23.18
N LYS A 920 2.53 16.70 -23.65
CA LYS A 920 2.58 15.83 -24.85
C LYS A 920 2.02 14.43 -24.60
N LEU A 921 1.86 14.03 -23.33
CA LEU A 921 1.30 12.76 -22.90
C LEU A 921 -0.14 12.94 -22.39
N PRO A 922 -0.99 11.89 -22.48
CA PRO A 922 -2.34 11.95 -21.96
C PRO A 922 -2.35 11.97 -20.42
N ILE A 923 -3.49 12.32 -19.81
CA ILE A 923 -3.61 12.46 -18.34
C ILE A 923 -3.15 11.20 -17.60
N GLN A 924 -3.58 10.01 -18.06
CA GLN A 924 -3.25 8.74 -17.43
C GLN A 924 -1.74 8.39 -17.39
N ALA A 925 -0.94 9.01 -18.27
CA ALA A 925 0.51 8.87 -18.28
C ALA A 925 1.21 9.67 -17.18
N ASN A 926 0.54 10.73 -16.72
CA ASN A 926 1.04 11.67 -15.72
C ASN A 926 0.55 11.33 -14.29
N VAL A 927 -0.15 10.20 -14.13
CA VAL A 927 -0.52 9.64 -12.83
C VAL A 927 0.56 8.65 -12.41
N TYR A 928 1.12 8.85 -11.22
CA TYR A 928 2.22 8.08 -10.63
C TYR A 928 1.79 7.44 -9.31
N PRO A 929 2.46 6.36 -8.84
CA PRO A 929 2.20 5.82 -7.51
C PRO A 929 2.73 6.77 -6.42
N VAL A 930 2.03 6.80 -5.29
CA VAL A 930 2.47 7.40 -4.03
C VAL A 930 2.18 6.38 -2.93
N THR A 931 3.23 5.87 -2.29
CA THR A 931 3.12 4.82 -1.26
C THR A 931 3.15 5.35 0.16
N THR A 932 3.72 6.54 0.38
CA THR A 932 3.85 7.18 1.69
C THR A 932 3.78 8.71 1.62
N MET A 933 4.34 9.36 0.58
CA MET A 933 4.40 10.82 0.52
C MET A 933 4.66 11.41 -0.88
N ALA A 934 4.18 12.62 -1.08
CA ALA A 934 4.45 13.44 -2.25
C ALA A 934 4.56 14.92 -1.85
N TYR A 935 5.34 15.72 -2.60
CA TYR A 935 5.42 17.15 -2.34
C TYR A 935 5.70 17.98 -3.60
N PHE A 936 5.42 19.26 -3.53
CA PHE A 936 5.93 20.28 -4.45
C PHE A 936 6.16 21.57 -3.66
N GLU A 937 7.02 22.43 -4.19
CA GLU A 937 7.48 23.62 -3.47
C GLU A 937 7.81 24.78 -4.39
N ASP A 938 7.91 25.96 -3.78
CA ASP A 938 8.50 27.16 -4.36
C ASP A 938 9.69 27.66 -3.50
N ASN A 939 10.15 28.88 -3.78
CA ASN A 939 11.28 29.51 -3.09
C ASN A 939 11.05 29.79 -1.59
N THR A 940 9.84 29.61 -1.08
CA THR A 940 9.44 29.93 0.30
C THR A 940 8.79 28.75 1.02
N THR A 941 7.90 28.04 0.33
CA THR A 941 6.88 27.16 0.92
C THR A 941 6.88 25.81 0.22
N ARG A 942 6.74 24.72 1.00
CA ARG A 942 6.49 23.37 0.50
C ARG A 942 5.13 22.89 0.97
N PHE A 943 4.36 22.34 0.02
CA PHE A 943 3.17 21.53 0.30
C PHE A 943 3.62 20.07 0.31
N THR A 944 3.47 19.40 1.45
CA THR A 944 3.76 17.96 1.58
C THR A 944 2.48 17.21 1.93
N PHE A 945 2.16 16.21 1.11
CA PHE A 945 1.06 15.28 1.26
C PHE A 945 1.60 13.93 1.73
N LEU A 946 1.08 13.43 2.86
CA LEU A 946 1.39 12.11 3.41
C LEU A 946 0.16 11.21 3.28
N THR A 947 0.37 9.92 3.03
CA THR A 947 -0.69 8.90 2.93
C THR A 947 -0.38 7.68 3.78
N SER A 948 -1.42 7.09 4.38
CA SER A 948 -1.30 5.84 5.15
C SER A 948 -1.25 4.58 4.28
N HIS A 949 -1.44 4.70 2.96
CA HIS A 949 -1.54 3.59 2.01
C HIS A 949 -1.29 4.03 0.57
N SER A 950 -0.99 3.08 -0.30
CA SER A 950 -0.70 3.36 -1.71
C SER A 950 -1.91 3.94 -2.45
N VAL A 951 -1.67 5.02 -3.20
CA VAL A 951 -2.66 5.72 -4.04
C VAL A 951 -2.02 6.17 -5.36
N GLY A 952 -2.82 6.35 -6.41
CA GLY A 952 -2.39 7.10 -7.60
C GLY A 952 -2.48 8.61 -7.37
N ALA A 953 -1.49 9.38 -7.84
CA ALA A 953 -1.50 10.85 -7.74
C ALA A 953 -0.90 11.57 -8.96
N THR A 954 -1.23 12.87 -9.11
CA THR A 954 -0.73 13.72 -10.21
C THR A 954 -0.79 15.23 -9.88
N SER A 955 -0.12 16.07 -10.68
CA SER A 955 -0.14 17.54 -10.60
C SER A 955 -0.45 18.15 -11.99
N LEU A 956 -1.74 18.32 -12.30
CA LEU A 956 -2.20 18.70 -13.65
C LEU A 956 -2.00 20.18 -14.00
N GLN A 957 -1.82 21.05 -13.00
CA GLN A 957 -1.62 22.49 -13.14
C GLN A 957 -0.69 22.98 -12.02
N PRO A 958 -0.02 24.14 -12.17
CA PRO A 958 0.70 24.77 -11.06
C PRO A 958 -0.20 24.96 -9.82
N GLY A 959 0.34 24.64 -8.65
CA GLY A 959 -0.34 24.66 -7.36
C GLY A 959 -1.34 23.51 -7.12
N TRP A 960 -1.60 22.63 -8.11
CA TRP A 960 -2.59 21.56 -8.00
C TRP A 960 -1.96 20.21 -7.65
N PHE A 961 -2.63 19.45 -6.79
CA PHE A 961 -2.29 18.04 -6.53
C PHE A 961 -3.57 17.21 -6.42
N GLU A 962 -3.58 16.05 -7.07
CA GLU A 962 -4.72 15.15 -7.15
C GLU A 962 -4.37 13.77 -6.64
N VAL A 963 -5.24 13.21 -5.79
CA VAL A 963 -5.13 11.85 -5.27
C VAL A 963 -6.38 11.04 -5.61
N PHE A 964 -6.19 9.86 -6.20
CA PHE A 964 -7.23 8.92 -6.61
C PHE A 964 -7.66 8.07 -5.41
N LEU A 965 -8.94 8.12 -5.05
CA LEU A 965 -9.48 7.54 -3.81
C LEU A 965 -10.07 6.14 -3.98
N ASP A 966 -10.95 5.94 -4.96
CA ASP A 966 -11.49 4.62 -5.34
C ASP A 966 -12.02 4.66 -6.79
N ARG A 967 -12.19 3.49 -7.41
CA ARG A 967 -12.64 3.32 -8.80
C ARG A 967 -13.60 2.14 -8.96
N ARG A 968 -14.69 2.37 -9.70
CA ARG A 968 -15.75 1.38 -9.95
C ARG A 968 -16.05 1.29 -11.44
N LEU A 969 -15.81 0.11 -12.00
CA LEU A 969 -15.67 -0.12 -13.44
C LEU A 969 -16.35 -1.42 -13.83
N ASN A 970 -17.37 -1.36 -14.69
CA ASN A 970 -18.24 -2.50 -15.01
C ASN A 970 -17.68 -3.40 -16.13
N GLN A 971 -16.48 -3.11 -16.65
CA GLN A 971 -15.87 -3.82 -17.77
C GLN A 971 -14.42 -4.22 -17.47
N ASP A 972 -13.98 -5.28 -18.14
CA ASP A 972 -12.57 -5.67 -18.27
C ASP A 972 -11.83 -4.71 -19.22
N ASP A 973 -10.53 -4.52 -19.01
CA ASP A 973 -9.64 -3.72 -19.86
C ASP A 973 -8.80 -4.56 -20.84
N ASN A 974 -9.18 -5.83 -21.04
CA ASN A 974 -8.56 -6.79 -21.95
C ASN A 974 -7.10 -7.12 -21.59
N ARG A 975 -6.77 -7.17 -20.28
CA ARG A 975 -5.46 -7.62 -19.76
C ARG A 975 -5.45 -9.05 -19.20
N GLY A 976 -6.53 -9.81 -19.38
CA GLY A 976 -6.60 -11.25 -19.06
C GLY A 976 -7.41 -11.57 -17.80
N LEU A 977 -7.62 -10.59 -16.93
CA LEU A 977 -8.47 -10.69 -15.75
C LEU A 977 -9.92 -11.10 -16.09
N GLN A 978 -10.48 -10.63 -17.21
CA GLN A 978 -11.83 -10.96 -17.69
C GLN A 978 -12.96 -10.54 -16.73
N GLN A 979 -12.75 -9.46 -15.95
CA GLN A 979 -13.78 -8.82 -15.12
C GLN A 979 -13.46 -7.35 -14.87
N GLY A 980 -14.48 -6.57 -14.54
CA GLY A 980 -14.29 -5.22 -14.00
C GLY A 980 -13.99 -5.20 -12.50
N ILE A 981 -14.01 -4.01 -11.92
CA ILE A 981 -13.96 -3.78 -10.46
C ILE A 981 -15.35 -3.33 -10.02
N THR A 982 -16.09 -4.25 -9.39
CA THR A 982 -17.46 -4.03 -8.91
C THR A 982 -17.70 -4.44 -7.46
N ASP A 983 -16.64 -4.84 -6.75
CA ASP A 983 -16.65 -5.34 -5.37
C ASP A 983 -16.24 -4.29 -4.32
N ASN A 984 -16.31 -3.00 -4.69
CA ASN A 984 -15.98 -1.84 -3.83
C ASN A 984 -16.55 -1.98 -2.41
N LYS A 985 -15.77 -1.53 -1.42
CA LYS A 985 -16.10 -1.55 0.01
C LYS A 985 -16.10 -0.13 0.56
N ASP A 986 -16.76 0.06 1.70
CA ASP A 986 -16.53 1.22 2.57
C ASP A 986 -15.02 1.31 2.87
N THR A 987 -14.35 2.30 2.28
CA THR A 987 -12.88 2.39 2.25
C THR A 987 -12.40 3.55 3.13
N PRO A 988 -11.56 3.30 4.15
CA PRO A 988 -10.96 4.35 4.96
C PRO A 988 -9.65 4.83 4.33
N ALA A 989 -9.55 6.13 4.06
CA ALA A 989 -8.33 6.76 3.56
C ALA A 989 -7.86 7.86 4.51
N TYR A 990 -6.64 7.73 5.03
CA TYR A 990 -6.02 8.68 5.96
C TYR A 990 -4.85 9.40 5.29
N PHE A 991 -4.85 10.73 5.39
CA PHE A 991 -3.84 11.61 4.83
C PHE A 991 -3.41 12.67 5.85
N ARG A 992 -2.21 13.23 5.68
CA ARG A 992 -1.78 14.42 6.43
C ARG A 992 -1.16 15.44 5.50
N ILE A 993 -1.53 16.71 5.65
CA ILE A 993 -0.93 17.83 4.93
C ILE A 993 0.00 18.58 5.87
N LEU A 994 1.24 18.79 5.45
CA LEU A 994 2.19 19.64 6.14
C LEU A 994 2.35 20.97 5.39
N LEU A 995 2.36 22.06 6.15
CA LEU A 995 2.76 23.39 5.70
C LEU A 995 4.18 23.64 6.18
N GLU A 996 5.13 23.67 5.25
CA GLU A 996 6.55 23.75 5.57
C GLU A 996 7.16 25.04 5.00
N GLN A 997 7.97 25.73 5.81
CA GLN A 997 8.62 27.00 5.46
C GLN A 997 10.14 26.85 5.43
N ARG A 998 10.77 27.41 4.39
CA ARG A 998 12.23 27.48 4.26
C ARG A 998 12.84 28.39 5.35
N SER A 999 13.91 27.93 5.99
CA SER A 999 14.62 28.67 7.04
C SER A 999 15.29 29.92 6.48
N SER A 1000 15.26 31.02 7.25
CA SER A 1000 15.87 32.31 6.89
C SER A 1000 17.38 32.24 6.68
N GLU A 1001 18.06 31.32 7.36
CA GLU A 1001 19.52 31.17 7.31
C GLU A 1001 19.99 30.63 5.95
N PHE A 1002 19.16 29.82 5.29
CA PHE A 1002 19.46 29.21 4.00
C PHE A 1002 18.86 29.97 2.80
N LYS A 1003 18.10 31.07 3.03
CA LYS A 1003 17.52 31.91 1.95
C LYS A 1003 18.55 32.56 1.02
N ASN A 1004 19.81 32.67 1.46
CA ASN A 1004 20.88 33.32 0.71
C ASN A 1004 21.76 32.32 -0.08
N LEU A 1005 21.54 31.01 0.04
CA LEU A 1005 22.18 30.06 -0.85
C LEU A 1005 21.52 30.14 -2.25
N PRO A 1006 22.29 30.10 -3.35
CA PRO A 1006 21.71 30.10 -4.69
C PRO A 1006 20.74 28.93 -4.86
N PHE A 1007 19.57 29.18 -5.45
CA PHE A 1007 18.62 28.13 -5.82
C PHE A 1007 19.23 27.19 -6.85
N LYS A 1008 19.92 26.15 -6.38
CA LYS A 1008 20.36 24.99 -7.15
C LYS A 1008 19.44 23.83 -6.82
N GLU A 1009 18.35 23.80 -7.58
CA GLU A 1009 17.34 22.74 -7.63
C GLU A 1009 16.42 22.62 -6.40
N VAL A 1010 15.23 22.08 -6.65
CA VAL A 1010 14.30 21.63 -5.59
C VAL A 1010 14.95 20.43 -4.90
N SER A 1011 14.91 20.40 -3.56
CA SER A 1011 15.53 19.31 -2.82
C SER A 1011 14.86 17.97 -3.15
N ARG A 1012 15.69 16.95 -3.33
CA ARG A 1012 15.30 15.58 -3.65
C ARG A 1012 14.90 14.77 -2.42
N TYR A 1013 14.90 15.38 -1.23
CA TYR A 1013 14.65 14.70 0.04
C TYR A 1013 13.44 15.30 0.79
N PRO A 1014 12.64 14.47 1.50
CA PRO A 1014 11.66 14.95 2.46
C PRO A 1014 12.35 15.71 3.59
N THR A 1015 11.63 16.56 4.31
CA THR A 1015 12.14 17.14 5.55
C THR A 1015 12.18 16.08 6.65
N LEU A 1016 12.94 16.31 7.72
CA LEU A 1016 12.88 15.46 8.91
C LEU A 1016 11.47 15.44 9.53
N LEU A 1017 10.73 16.54 9.45
CA LEU A 1017 9.32 16.61 9.85
C LEU A 1017 8.43 15.66 9.02
N ALA A 1018 8.58 15.68 7.69
CA ALA A 1018 7.80 14.85 6.78
C ALA A 1018 8.06 13.36 7.02
N HIS A 1019 9.31 12.97 7.24
CA HIS A 1019 9.71 11.62 7.64
C HIS A 1019 9.04 11.19 8.95
N GLN A 1020 9.21 11.97 10.02
CA GLN A 1020 8.68 11.62 11.34
C GLN A 1020 7.13 11.62 11.37
N ALA A 1021 6.49 12.56 10.67
CA ALA A 1021 5.04 12.56 10.50
C ALA A 1021 4.55 11.35 9.67
N SER A 1022 5.28 10.92 8.64
CA SER A 1022 4.95 9.72 7.87
C SER A 1022 5.11 8.45 8.70
N LEU A 1023 6.22 8.30 9.41
CA LEU A 1023 6.43 7.20 10.37
C LEU A 1023 5.34 7.14 11.44
N SER A 1024 4.87 8.30 11.93
CA SER A 1024 3.77 8.35 12.91
C SER A 1024 2.44 7.78 12.36
N LEU A 1025 2.20 7.98 11.06
CA LEU A 1025 1.00 7.54 10.34
C LEU A 1025 1.06 6.05 9.93
N LEU A 1026 2.24 5.58 9.52
CA LEU A 1026 2.50 4.19 9.12
C LEU A 1026 2.66 3.25 10.32
N HIS A 1027 3.13 3.77 11.46
CA HIS A 1027 3.34 3.00 12.69
C HIS A 1027 2.59 3.66 13.86
N PRO A 1028 1.25 3.49 13.93
CA PRO A 1028 0.45 4.02 15.02
C PRO A 1028 0.81 3.35 16.37
N ILE A 1029 0.44 4.03 17.46
CA ILE A 1029 0.53 3.48 18.81
C ILE A 1029 -0.52 2.36 18.95
N PHE A 1030 -0.10 1.17 19.39
CA PHE A 1030 -1.06 0.11 19.69
C PHE A 1030 -1.66 0.36 21.08
N VAL A 1031 -2.98 0.50 21.14
CA VAL A 1031 -3.74 0.52 22.38
C VAL A 1031 -4.12 -0.90 22.74
N LEU A 1032 -3.60 -1.40 23.85
CA LEU A 1032 -3.89 -2.73 24.39
C LEU A 1032 -4.79 -2.59 25.61
N MET A 1033 -5.97 -3.19 25.54
CA MET A 1033 -6.97 -3.18 26.61
C MET A 1033 -7.01 -4.54 27.28
N ARG A 1034 -7.35 -4.55 28.57
CA ARG A 1034 -7.58 -5.78 29.31
C ARG A 1034 -9.02 -6.26 29.16
N LEU A 1035 -9.21 -7.53 28.83
CA LEU A 1035 -10.54 -8.13 28.66
C LEU A 1035 -11.25 -8.39 30.00
N ASP A 1036 -12.55 -8.08 30.03
CA ASP A 1036 -13.49 -8.55 31.06
C ASP A 1036 -14.10 -9.90 30.65
N LYS A 1037 -14.55 -10.68 31.65
CA LYS A 1037 -15.16 -12.01 31.49
C LYS A 1037 -16.34 -12.06 30.52
N ASP A 1038 -17.10 -10.98 30.42
CA ASP A 1038 -18.38 -10.97 29.72
C ASP A 1038 -18.25 -10.76 28.20
N ALA A 1039 -17.02 -10.70 27.68
CA ALA A 1039 -16.74 -10.51 26.25
C ALA A 1039 -16.76 -11.82 25.44
N GLU A 1040 -16.39 -12.95 26.02
CA GLU A 1040 -16.50 -14.29 25.41
C GLU A 1040 -17.04 -15.32 26.41
N PRO A 1041 -18.11 -16.08 26.08
CA PRO A 1041 -18.80 -16.97 27.04
C PRO A 1041 -17.99 -18.21 27.46
N ASN A 1042 -16.75 -18.38 27.00
CA ASN A 1042 -15.94 -19.58 27.19
C ASN A 1042 -14.67 -19.37 28.05
N ILE A 1043 -14.35 -18.16 28.52
CA ILE A 1043 -13.09 -17.87 29.22
C ILE A 1043 -13.33 -17.53 30.70
N ILE A 1044 -12.92 -18.43 31.60
CA ILE A 1044 -13.03 -18.26 33.06
C ILE A 1044 -11.74 -17.63 33.61
N LEU A 1045 -11.67 -16.29 33.65
CA LEU A 1045 -10.57 -15.58 34.29
C LEU A 1045 -10.74 -15.51 35.83
N ARG A 1046 -9.67 -15.25 36.60
CA ARG A 1046 -9.79 -14.89 38.03
C ARG A 1046 -10.08 -13.39 38.23
N ASN A 1047 -10.56 -13.03 39.42
CA ASN A 1047 -10.78 -11.63 39.83
C ASN A 1047 -9.51 -10.93 40.37
N SER A 1048 -8.36 -11.60 40.31
CA SER A 1048 -7.06 -11.04 40.72
C SER A 1048 -6.39 -10.37 39.52
N ASP A 1049 -6.02 -9.11 39.69
CA ASP A 1049 -5.18 -8.39 38.73
C ASP A 1049 -3.77 -8.99 38.75
N ALA A 1050 -3.29 -9.45 37.59
CA ALA A 1050 -1.88 -9.79 37.46
C ALA A 1050 -1.05 -8.52 37.71
N PRO A 1051 -0.02 -8.56 38.56
CA PRO A 1051 0.73 -7.37 38.97
C PRO A 1051 1.67 -6.90 37.86
N LEU A 1052 1.11 -6.35 36.78
CA LEU A 1052 1.86 -5.76 35.68
C LEU A 1052 2.57 -4.49 36.16
N LYS A 1053 3.82 -4.33 35.74
CA LYS A 1053 4.56 -3.07 35.92
C LYS A 1053 3.88 -1.94 35.16
N SER A 1054 4.04 -0.71 35.64
CA SER A 1054 3.47 0.48 35.01
C SER A 1054 4.15 0.86 33.69
N SER A 1055 5.36 0.35 33.41
CA SER A 1055 6.03 0.50 32.11
C SER A 1055 7.12 -0.56 31.84
N PHE A 1056 7.53 -0.66 30.58
CA PHE A 1056 8.73 -1.35 30.11
C PHE A 1056 9.43 -0.47 29.06
N THR A 1057 10.65 -0.03 29.38
CA THR A 1057 11.47 0.89 28.58
C THR A 1057 12.85 0.25 28.33
N PRO A 1058 13.02 -0.51 27.22
CA PRO A 1058 14.27 -1.20 26.91
C PRO A 1058 15.35 -0.29 26.32
N VAL A 1059 14.96 0.89 25.82
CA VAL A 1059 15.85 1.82 25.15
C VAL A 1059 16.62 2.67 26.16
N GLY A 1060 17.95 2.65 26.10
CA GLY A 1060 18.81 3.45 26.98
C GLY A 1060 19.03 4.87 26.47
N VAL A 1061 19.42 4.99 25.19
CA VAL A 1061 19.58 6.27 24.47
C VAL A 1061 18.72 6.20 23.21
N GLU A 1062 17.92 7.23 22.97
CA GLU A 1062 17.10 7.34 21.76
C GLU A 1062 17.94 7.37 20.48
N LEU A 1063 17.36 6.88 19.38
CA LEU A 1063 18.06 6.86 18.12
C LEU A 1063 18.20 8.27 17.54
N PRO A 1064 19.20 8.48 16.65
CA PRO A 1064 19.31 9.71 15.89
C PRO A 1064 18.02 10.08 15.16
N CYS A 1065 17.72 11.38 15.03
CA CYS A 1065 16.47 11.84 14.39
C CYS A 1065 16.24 11.26 12.98
N ASP A 1066 17.32 11.07 12.23
CA ASP A 1066 17.35 10.52 10.87
C ASP A 1066 17.45 9.00 10.83
N VAL A 1067 17.46 8.27 11.96
CA VAL A 1067 17.59 6.81 11.97
C VAL A 1067 16.31 6.12 12.42
N HIS A 1068 15.76 5.29 11.54
CA HIS A 1068 14.56 4.50 11.77
C HIS A 1068 14.89 3.03 12.03
N ILE A 1069 14.31 2.43 13.09
CA ILE A 1069 14.28 0.97 13.27
C ILE A 1069 13.26 0.39 12.29
N LEU A 1070 13.72 -0.10 11.14
CA LEU A 1070 12.87 -0.73 10.13
C LEU A 1070 12.22 -2.01 10.67
N ASN A 1071 13.01 -2.88 11.29
CA ASN A 1071 12.51 -4.08 11.98
C ASN A 1071 13.48 -4.54 13.08
N LEU A 1072 12.97 -5.29 14.06
CA LEU A 1072 13.76 -6.10 14.99
C LEU A 1072 13.07 -7.46 15.07
N ARG A 1073 13.57 -8.45 14.31
CA ARG A 1073 12.96 -9.78 14.17
C ARG A 1073 13.85 -10.89 14.69
N THR A 1074 13.26 -11.87 15.37
CA THR A 1074 13.98 -13.06 15.83
C THR A 1074 14.04 -14.08 14.71
N LEU A 1075 15.23 -14.63 14.45
CA LEU A 1075 15.42 -15.57 13.34
C LEU A 1075 14.81 -16.92 13.71
N SER A 1076 14.16 -17.58 12.75
CA SER A 1076 13.64 -18.94 12.90
C SER A 1076 14.73 -19.98 12.66
N THR A 1077 14.61 -21.09 13.38
CA THR A 1077 15.18 -22.39 13.02
C THR A 1077 14.04 -23.40 12.86
N THR A 1078 14.28 -24.48 12.13
CA THR A 1078 13.30 -25.54 11.89
C THR A 1078 13.74 -26.85 12.52
N SER A 1079 12.89 -27.46 13.33
CA SER A 1079 13.10 -28.80 13.89
C SER A 1079 11.96 -29.72 13.46
N GLY A 1080 12.14 -30.41 12.33
CA GLY A 1080 11.04 -31.11 11.65
C GLY A 1080 10.02 -30.10 11.12
N THR A 1081 8.75 -30.24 11.49
CA THR A 1081 7.66 -29.31 11.11
C THR A 1081 7.48 -28.13 12.07
N LEU A 1082 8.24 -28.06 13.17
CA LEU A 1082 8.14 -27.01 14.18
C LEU A 1082 9.10 -25.86 13.89
N TYR A 1083 8.59 -24.63 13.97
CA TYR A 1083 9.38 -23.40 13.97
C TYR A 1083 9.81 -23.06 15.40
N LEU A 1084 11.11 -22.93 15.62
CA LEU A 1084 11.71 -22.56 16.90
C LEU A 1084 12.45 -21.23 16.76
N PRO A 1085 12.41 -20.34 17.76
CA PRO A 1085 13.25 -19.15 17.74
C PRO A 1085 14.73 -19.56 17.84
N SER A 1086 15.58 -18.86 17.11
CA SER A 1086 17.04 -18.96 17.27
C SER A 1086 17.53 -18.11 18.45
N ASN A 1087 18.79 -18.32 18.85
CA ASN A 1087 19.50 -17.47 19.82
C ASN A 1087 19.98 -16.13 19.23
N SER A 1088 19.33 -15.64 18.16
CA SER A 1088 19.73 -14.42 17.45
C SER A 1088 18.53 -13.66 16.90
N SER A 1089 18.63 -12.33 16.93
CA SER A 1089 17.66 -11.42 16.33
C SER A 1089 18.37 -10.50 15.33
N ALA A 1090 17.72 -10.14 14.23
CA ALA A 1090 18.22 -9.17 13.27
C ALA A 1090 17.54 -7.82 13.49
N LEU A 1091 18.36 -6.79 13.69
CA LEU A 1091 17.99 -5.38 13.79
C LEU A 1091 18.28 -4.71 12.45
N PHE A 1092 17.26 -4.09 11.85
CA PHE A 1092 17.34 -3.38 10.58
C PHE A 1092 17.22 -1.89 10.86
N LEU A 1093 18.22 -1.11 10.44
CA LEU A 1093 18.29 0.33 10.66
C LEU A 1093 18.40 1.05 9.31
N HIS A 1094 17.48 1.97 9.04
CA HIS A 1094 17.52 2.83 7.85
C HIS A 1094 17.89 4.25 8.29
N ARG A 1095 18.98 4.81 7.76
CA ARG A 1095 19.27 6.24 7.91
C ARG A 1095 18.64 7.02 6.76
N LEU A 1096 17.64 7.83 7.07
CA LEU A 1096 16.84 8.62 6.16
C LEU A 1096 17.65 9.79 5.59
N GLY A 1097 17.64 9.97 4.27
CA GLY A 1097 18.08 11.22 3.65
C GLY A 1097 17.02 12.30 3.83
N PHE A 1098 17.41 13.48 4.31
CA PHE A 1098 16.48 14.56 4.63
C PHE A 1098 16.97 15.94 4.17
N ASP A 1099 16.02 16.86 4.00
CA ASP A 1099 16.27 18.25 3.60
C ASP A 1099 16.40 19.19 4.81
N CYS A 1100 17.56 19.85 4.93
CA CYS A 1100 17.86 20.83 5.96
C CYS A 1100 17.32 22.25 5.70
N ASN A 1101 16.85 22.55 4.48
CA ASN A 1101 16.40 23.90 4.13
C ASN A 1101 15.13 24.34 4.89
N PHE A 1102 14.47 23.41 5.59
CA PHE A 1102 13.20 23.60 6.27
C PHE A 1102 13.32 23.42 7.79
N LYS A 1103 12.53 24.21 8.54
CA LYS A 1103 12.49 24.10 10.00
C LYS A 1103 11.94 22.73 10.43
N SER A 1104 12.76 21.98 11.17
CA SER A 1104 12.38 20.69 11.75
C SER A 1104 12.29 20.77 13.27
N TRP A 1105 11.42 19.94 13.84
CA TRP A 1105 10.96 20.00 15.23
C TRP A 1105 10.97 18.57 15.78
N GLY A 1106 11.36 18.38 17.04
CA GLY A 1106 11.49 17.06 17.65
C GLY A 1106 12.37 17.04 18.90
N HIS A 1107 12.27 15.96 19.67
CA HIS A 1107 13.02 15.72 20.90
C HIS A 1107 14.08 14.62 20.70
N CYS A 1108 14.93 14.79 19.67
CA CYS A 1108 15.98 13.85 19.30
C CYS A 1108 17.26 14.62 18.94
N SER A 1109 18.37 13.90 18.74
CA SER A 1109 19.67 14.47 18.35
C SER A 1109 20.14 13.84 17.03
N MET A 1110 21.00 14.52 16.26
CA MET A 1110 21.43 13.99 14.95
C MET A 1110 22.54 12.94 15.04
N GLN A 1111 23.48 13.06 16.01
CA GLN A 1111 24.63 12.17 16.23
C GLN A 1111 25.39 11.72 14.96
N ASN A 1112 25.30 12.51 13.87
CA ASN A 1112 25.67 12.13 12.50
C ASN A 1112 25.25 10.70 12.09
N GLY A 1113 24.08 10.21 12.52
CA GLY A 1113 23.62 8.84 12.21
C GLY A 1113 24.50 7.71 12.76
N THR A 1114 25.29 7.95 13.81
CA THR A 1114 26.00 6.91 14.56
C THR A 1114 25.06 6.22 15.55
N VAL A 1115 25.16 4.90 15.69
CA VAL A 1115 24.40 4.10 16.66
C VAL A 1115 25.30 3.12 17.43
N SER A 1116 24.87 2.69 18.62
CA SER A 1116 25.55 1.64 19.39
C SER A 1116 24.51 0.73 20.03
N VAL A 1117 24.71 -0.59 19.94
CA VAL A 1117 23.77 -1.60 20.48
C VAL A 1117 23.79 -1.58 22.03
N ALA A 1118 24.90 -1.21 22.64
CA ALA A 1118 25.00 -0.97 24.08
C ALA A 1118 24.13 0.21 24.52
N ASN A 1119 24.21 1.35 23.81
CA ASN A 1119 23.43 2.55 24.12
C ASN A 1119 21.94 2.32 23.83
N MET A 1120 21.61 1.69 22.70
CA MET A 1120 20.23 1.38 22.32
C MET A 1120 19.59 0.37 23.27
N PHE A 1121 20.25 -0.72 23.65
CA PHE A 1121 19.65 -1.80 24.44
C PHE A 1121 20.55 -2.26 25.59
N PRO A 1122 20.78 -1.44 26.64
CA PRO A 1122 21.83 -1.69 27.64
C PRO A 1122 21.82 -3.09 28.25
N ASN A 1123 20.63 -3.66 28.48
CA ASN A 1123 20.46 -4.88 29.29
C ASN A 1123 19.89 -6.11 28.57
N LEU A 1124 19.68 -6.07 27.25
CA LEU A 1124 18.99 -7.17 26.53
C LEU A 1124 19.92 -8.07 25.70
N PHE A 1125 20.75 -7.50 24.82
CA PHE A 1125 21.55 -8.29 23.88
C PHE A 1125 22.95 -8.62 24.42
N GLY A 1126 23.56 -9.67 23.87
CA GLY A 1126 24.91 -10.12 24.15
C GLY A 1126 26.00 -9.17 23.62
N ASN A 1127 27.26 -9.56 23.79
CA ASN A 1127 28.41 -8.73 23.36
C ASN A 1127 28.70 -8.82 21.86
N THR A 1128 28.23 -9.86 21.16
CA THR A 1128 28.54 -10.06 19.74
C THR A 1128 27.47 -9.42 18.86
N VAL A 1129 27.90 -8.51 18.00
CA VAL A 1129 27.13 -7.92 16.89
C VAL A 1129 27.82 -8.30 15.58
N GLU A 1130 27.06 -8.77 14.60
CA GLU A 1130 27.54 -9.19 13.26
C GLU A 1130 26.76 -8.41 12.21
N GLU A 1131 27.43 -7.61 11.37
CA GLU A 1131 26.82 -7.02 10.19
C GLU A 1131 26.48 -8.13 9.18
N VAL A 1132 25.31 -8.05 8.56
CA VAL A 1132 24.82 -9.04 7.60
C VAL A 1132 24.15 -8.36 6.40
N SER A 1133 24.02 -9.09 5.28
CA SER A 1133 23.23 -8.62 4.13
C SER A 1133 21.78 -8.38 4.52
N LEU A 1134 21.06 -7.61 3.70
CA LEU A 1134 19.65 -7.32 3.89
C LEU A 1134 18.77 -8.58 3.85
N SER A 1135 19.25 -9.62 3.16
CA SER A 1135 18.68 -10.98 3.07
C SER A 1135 19.08 -11.92 4.22
N LEU A 1136 19.97 -11.47 5.13
CA LEU A 1136 20.60 -12.25 6.21
C LEU A 1136 21.53 -13.40 5.76
N MET A 1137 21.65 -13.66 4.45
CA MET A 1137 22.45 -14.74 3.87
C MET A 1137 23.97 -14.54 3.94
N TYR A 1138 24.47 -13.30 3.99
CA TYR A 1138 25.90 -13.03 3.95
C TYR A 1138 26.34 -12.34 5.23
N THR A 1139 27.41 -12.84 5.85
CA THR A 1139 28.01 -12.29 7.06
C THR A 1139 29.18 -11.37 6.71
N GLY A 1140 29.17 -10.17 7.30
CA GLY A 1140 30.20 -9.14 7.16
C GLY A 1140 31.05 -9.03 8.43
N ASN A 1141 31.25 -7.79 8.86
CA ASN A 1141 32.13 -7.48 9.98
C ASN A 1141 31.51 -7.88 11.33
N LYS A 1142 32.37 -8.20 12.31
CA LYS A 1142 31.99 -8.48 13.70
C LYS A 1142 32.47 -7.38 14.62
N PHE A 1143 31.61 -6.97 15.53
CA PHE A 1143 31.81 -5.87 16.45
C PHE A 1143 31.42 -6.28 17.87
N SER A 1144 32.01 -5.61 18.86
CA SER A 1144 31.42 -5.58 20.21
C SER A 1144 30.17 -4.71 20.19
N ARG A 1145 29.21 -5.01 21.07
CA ARG A 1145 27.99 -4.21 21.26
C ARG A 1145 28.24 -2.73 21.56
N ASP A 1146 29.40 -2.40 22.14
CA ASP A 1146 29.81 -1.04 22.50
C ASP A 1146 30.39 -0.26 21.30
N ALA A 1147 30.62 -0.94 20.16
CA ALA A 1147 31.07 -0.29 18.94
C ALA A 1147 30.06 0.77 18.46
N HIS A 1148 30.60 1.86 17.95
CA HIS A 1148 29.85 2.96 17.34
C HIS A 1148 29.79 2.71 15.84
N ILE A 1149 28.62 2.32 15.36
CA ILE A 1149 28.35 1.93 13.97
C ILE A 1149 27.83 3.17 13.24
N GLN A 1150 28.61 3.66 12.28
CA GLN A 1150 28.24 4.79 11.44
C GLN A 1150 27.31 4.32 10.32
N LEU A 1151 26.08 4.83 10.28
CA LEU A 1151 25.16 4.57 9.17
C LEU A 1151 25.38 5.61 8.06
N PRO A 1152 25.64 5.23 6.80
CA PRO A 1152 25.59 6.17 5.68
C PRO A 1152 24.14 6.60 5.42
N ALA A 1153 23.92 7.81 4.91
CA ALA A 1153 22.56 8.28 4.64
C ALA A 1153 21.96 7.57 3.41
N MET A 1154 20.63 7.37 3.41
CA MET A 1154 19.85 6.49 2.52
C MET A 1154 20.12 4.98 2.64
N GLU A 1155 21.10 4.56 3.46
CA GLU A 1155 21.46 3.14 3.57
C GLU A 1155 20.66 2.40 4.66
N ILE A 1156 20.38 1.10 4.41
CA ILE A 1156 19.71 0.19 5.33
C ILE A 1156 20.73 -0.84 5.85
N VAL A 1157 21.23 -0.68 7.07
CA VAL A 1157 22.18 -1.61 7.68
C VAL A 1157 21.44 -2.67 8.50
N THR A 1158 21.84 -3.93 8.34
CA THR A 1158 21.29 -5.06 9.10
C THR A 1158 22.34 -5.63 10.04
N LEU A 1159 21.99 -5.69 11.33
CA LEU A 1159 22.84 -6.15 12.43
C LEU A 1159 22.21 -7.38 13.09
N LYS A 1160 22.92 -8.49 13.06
CA LYS A 1160 22.57 -9.70 13.79
C LYS A 1160 23.11 -9.62 15.21
N LEU A 1161 22.19 -9.68 16.17
CA LEU A 1161 22.43 -9.54 17.60
C LEU A 1161 22.35 -10.91 18.27
N SER A 1162 23.37 -11.22 19.08
CA SER A 1162 23.34 -12.41 19.95
C SER A 1162 22.42 -12.18 21.16
N GLN A 1163 21.68 -13.22 21.59
CA GLN A 1163 21.06 -13.24 22.92
C GLN A 1163 22.13 -13.42 24.02
N ARG A 1164 21.80 -13.07 25.27
CA ARG A 1164 22.67 -13.24 26.44
C ARG A 1164 22.76 -14.68 26.90
#